data_AF-A0A5A7PGK3-F1
#
_entry.id   AF-A0A5A7PGK3-F1
#
_cell.length_a   1.000
_cell.length_b   1.000
_cell.length_c   1.000
_cell.angle_alpha   90.00
_cell.angle_beta   90.00
_cell.angle_gamma   90.00
#
_symmetry.space_group_name_H-M   'P 1'
#
loop_
_entity.id
_entity.type
_entity.pdbx_description
1 polymer ?
#
loop_
_entity_poly.entity_id
_entity_poly.type
_entity_poly.pdbx_seq_one_letter_code
_entity_poly.pdbx_strand_id
1 'polypeptide(L)'
;MKASALRISHSSPISSISHLTNFNRNLIWKWKSPFKNSLPFAHSSRRCFLVMNVASEKPTKVAPVEEEQGVELDALKPDSSSVASSIKYHAKAYYATAESVRDMLITNWNATYDYYEKMNVKQAYYLSMEFLQGRALLNAIGNLELTGEYEEALRKLGHNLEGVASQEPDAALGNGGLGRLASCFLDSMATLNYPAWGYGLRYRYGLFKQLITKDGQEEVAENWLEMGNPWEIVRNDISYPVKFYGEVVEGPDGKKEWIGGEDIIAVAYDVPIPGYRTKTTINLRLWSTKVAAEVFDLKAFNSGQHAKAYEAMKQAEKICYVLYPGDESNEGKTLRLKQQYILCSASLQDIIERFERRSGKSLNWQKFPEKVAVQMNDTHPTLCIPELIRILIDVKGLSWKEAWGITQRTVAYTNHTVLPEALEKWSMNLLQELLPRHVEIIKMIDEELINTIIEEYGSEDLELLREKVKQMRILDNVELPSAVIDFLVKSQENLLNNSVEEEKKEEDEKDSETEKKIEPTDKVKNSNGDDVKETKVPKVEDAKMNVKLVFQPDLKQPKLVRMANLCVVGGHAVNGVAQIHSDIVKKEVFNEFYKLWPEKFQNKTNGVTPRRWIGFCNPELSKIITKWTGSVDWLINTEKLAELRKFADNEELQSEWREAKMNNKKKLVSFLKEKTGYVVSPDALFDVQIKRIHEYKRQLLNILGIVYRYKKMKEMSPDERKHKFVPRVCVFGGKAFATYIQAKRIVKFITDVGATINHDPEIGDLLKVVFVPDYNVSVAEVLIPGSELSQHISTAGMEASGTSNMKFAMNGCLLVGTLDGANVEIREEVGEDNFFLFGARADEITGLRKERAEGQFVPDPRFEEVKAFVRGGVFGPYNYDELMGSLEGNEGYGRADYFLVGKDFPSYIECQQKVDEAYRDQKNWTKMSILNTAGSFKFSSDRTIHQYARDIWMIEPVILP
;
A
#
# COMPACT_ATOMS: atom_id res chain seq x y z
N MET A 1 -5.09 53.84 4.62
CA MET A 1 -5.83 55.09 4.92
C MET A 1 -6.59 55.52 3.66
N LYS A 2 -7.84 56.01 3.78
CA LYS A 2 -8.69 56.63 2.72
C LYS A 2 -9.01 55.68 1.52
N ALA A 3 -10.25 55.43 1.07
CA ALA A 3 -11.47 56.26 0.87
C ALA A 3 -11.27 57.34 -0.22
N SER A 4 -12.23 57.66 -1.10
CA SER A 4 -13.68 57.37 -1.18
C SER A 4 -14.11 57.26 -2.67
N ALA A 5 -14.92 56.28 -3.10
CA ALA A 5 -16.39 56.19 -3.02
C ALA A 5 -17.18 57.20 -3.89
N LEU A 6 -18.19 56.70 -4.62
CA LEU A 6 -19.29 57.48 -5.19
C LEU A 6 -20.55 56.61 -5.25
N ARG A 7 -21.67 57.09 -4.69
CA ARG A 7 -23.02 56.50 -4.75
C ARG A 7 -23.98 57.51 -5.35
N ILE A 8 -24.92 57.08 -6.19
CA ILE A 8 -26.24 57.72 -6.37
C ILE A 8 -27.30 56.60 -6.37
N SER A 9 -28.53 56.92 -5.96
CA SER A 9 -29.63 56.00 -5.68
C SER A 9 -30.98 56.56 -6.12
N HIS A 10 -31.91 55.74 -6.64
CA HIS A 10 -33.38 55.91 -6.55
C HIS A 10 -34.13 54.68 -7.11
N SER A 11 -35.46 54.61 -6.98
CA SER A 11 -36.08 53.75 -5.95
C SER A 11 -37.60 53.51 -6.16
N SER A 12 -37.97 52.32 -6.66
CA SER A 12 -39.34 51.73 -6.57
C SER A 12 -40.47 52.50 -7.34
N PRO A 13 -41.77 52.09 -7.32
CA PRO A 13 -42.44 50.84 -6.90
C PRO A 13 -43.45 50.26 -7.96
N ILE A 14 -44.43 49.42 -7.52
CA ILE A 14 -45.73 49.02 -8.16
C ILE A 14 -45.67 47.74 -9.07
N SER A 15 -46.24 46.57 -8.71
CA SER A 15 -47.66 46.07 -8.64
C SER A 15 -48.31 45.74 -10.00
N SER A 16 -49.29 44.82 -10.19
CA SER A 16 -49.86 43.66 -9.44
C SER A 16 -50.95 42.97 -10.34
N ILE A 17 -51.72 41.97 -9.83
CA ILE A 17 -52.96 41.36 -10.44
C ILE A 17 -52.68 40.46 -11.68
N SER A 18 -53.10 39.19 -11.86
CA SER A 18 -54.12 38.23 -11.34
C SER A 18 -55.47 38.17 -12.08
N HIS A 19 -55.88 37.00 -12.60
CA HIS A 19 -57.24 36.76 -13.11
C HIS A 19 -57.75 35.32 -12.90
N LEU A 20 -59.08 35.16 -12.84
CA LEU A 20 -59.81 33.95 -12.42
C LEU A 20 -61.09 33.74 -13.27
N THR A 21 -61.32 32.51 -13.76
CA THR A 21 -62.63 31.91 -14.16
C THR A 21 -62.38 30.40 -14.44
N ASN A 22 -63.09 29.37 -13.96
CA ASN A 22 -64.38 29.17 -13.28
C ASN A 22 -65.63 29.07 -14.18
N PHE A 23 -66.06 27.85 -14.58
CA PHE A 23 -67.42 27.28 -14.32
C PHE A 23 -67.53 25.77 -14.67
N ASN A 24 -68.75 25.18 -14.74
CA ASN A 24 -69.04 23.82 -14.27
C ASN A 24 -70.13 23.03 -15.08
N ARG A 25 -70.18 21.68 -14.92
CA ARG A 25 -71.30 20.71 -15.08
C ARG A 25 -71.76 20.07 -16.43
N ASN A 26 -71.89 18.72 -16.36
CA ASN A 26 -73.02 17.84 -16.81
C ASN A 26 -73.24 17.48 -18.32
N LEU A 27 -73.86 16.33 -18.74
CA LEU A 27 -74.10 14.95 -18.21
C LEU A 27 -74.75 14.04 -19.32
N ILE A 28 -75.08 12.75 -19.06
CA ILE A 28 -75.96 11.79 -19.82
C ILE A 28 -75.25 10.94 -20.92
N TRP A 29 -74.86 9.65 -20.70
CA TRP A 29 -75.57 8.32 -20.87
C TRP A 29 -75.78 7.89 -22.37
N LYS A 30 -76.16 6.66 -22.83
CA LYS A 30 -77.00 5.56 -22.27
C LYS A 30 -76.91 4.18 -23.03
N TRP A 31 -76.50 3.08 -22.36
CA TRP A 31 -76.90 1.64 -22.58
C TRP A 31 -76.35 0.84 -23.82
N LYS A 32 -76.40 -0.52 -23.93
CA LYS A 32 -77.22 -1.62 -23.30
C LYS A 32 -76.43 -2.90 -22.89
N SER A 33 -77.07 -3.72 -22.03
CA SER A 33 -76.78 -5.15 -21.69
C SER A 33 -78.14 -5.85 -21.40
N PRO A 34 -78.31 -7.20 -21.55
CA PRO A 34 -77.96 -8.23 -20.52
C PRO A 34 -76.96 -9.29 -21.08
N PHE A 35 -76.73 -10.54 -20.60
CA PHE A 35 -77.49 -11.53 -19.79
C PHE A 35 -76.62 -12.47 -18.89
N LYS A 36 -77.05 -12.65 -17.64
CA LYS A 36 -77.30 -13.87 -16.81
C LYS A 36 -76.38 -15.11 -16.93
N ASN A 37 -76.04 -15.82 -15.83
CA ASN A 37 -76.61 -15.92 -14.46
C ASN A 37 -75.49 -16.37 -13.45
N SER A 38 -75.62 -16.49 -12.12
CA SER A 38 -76.72 -16.37 -11.13
C SER A 38 -76.16 -15.96 -9.71
N LEU A 39 -76.89 -16.18 -8.61
CA LEU A 39 -76.61 -15.75 -7.20
C LEU A 39 -77.41 -16.65 -6.20
N PRO A 40 -77.28 -16.63 -4.82
CA PRO A 40 -77.19 -15.41 -4.00
C PRO A 40 -76.51 -15.38 -2.58
N PHE A 41 -76.43 -14.16 -2.04
CA PHE A 41 -76.43 -13.70 -0.62
C PHE A 41 -75.29 -14.03 0.39
N ALA A 42 -74.28 -13.15 0.39
CA ALA A 42 -73.86 -12.24 1.50
C ALA A 42 -73.72 -12.70 2.97
N HIS A 43 -72.55 -12.42 3.56
CA HIS A 43 -72.40 -11.57 4.77
C HIS A 43 -70.96 -11.01 4.89
N SER A 44 -70.76 -9.94 5.68
CA SER A 44 -69.42 -9.40 6.00
C SER A 44 -69.27 -9.13 7.51
N SER A 45 -68.15 -9.54 8.10
CA SER A 45 -67.75 -9.18 9.48
C SER A 45 -66.28 -9.52 9.75
N ARG A 46 -65.64 -8.79 10.67
CA ARG A 46 -64.23 -8.99 11.09
C ARG A 46 -64.15 -9.80 12.39
N ARG A 47 -63.30 -10.84 12.43
CA ARG A 47 -62.53 -11.29 13.61
C ARG A 47 -61.15 -11.75 13.08
N CYS A 48 -60.01 -11.20 13.51
CA CYS A 48 -59.42 -11.18 14.86
C CYS A 48 -58.84 -12.54 15.25
N PHE A 49 -57.51 -12.62 15.31
CA PHE A 49 -56.72 -13.72 15.87
C PHE A 49 -55.66 -13.13 16.80
N LEU A 50 -55.47 -13.73 17.97
CA LEU A 50 -54.43 -13.35 18.92
C LEU A 50 -53.15 -14.16 18.66
N VAL A 51 -52.00 -13.58 18.98
CA VAL A 51 -50.76 -14.31 19.24
C VAL A 51 -50.63 -14.47 20.76
N MET A 52 -50.52 -15.70 21.25
CA MET A 52 -50.15 -15.96 22.65
C MET A 52 -48.65 -15.74 22.83
N ASN A 53 -48.27 -15.07 23.92
CA ASN A 53 -46.89 -14.95 24.36
C ASN A 53 -46.69 -15.84 25.61
N VAL A 54 -45.65 -16.68 25.61
CA VAL A 54 -45.44 -17.70 26.65
C VAL A 54 -44.25 -17.32 27.52
N ALA A 55 -44.54 -16.67 28.64
CA ALA A 55 -43.62 -16.50 29.76
C ALA A 55 -44.41 -16.64 31.06
N SER A 56 -44.01 -17.57 31.92
CA SER A 56 -44.76 -17.91 33.13
C SER A 56 -43.83 -18.09 34.33
N GLU A 57 -43.86 -17.14 35.27
CA GLU A 57 -43.72 -17.45 36.70
C GLU A 57 -44.33 -16.35 37.59
N LYS A 58 -44.33 -16.56 38.91
CA LYS A 58 -45.43 -16.12 39.79
C LYS A 58 -45.18 -14.79 40.53
N PRO A 59 -46.23 -13.98 40.80
CA PRO A 59 -46.14 -12.77 41.61
C PRO A 59 -46.18 -13.05 43.11
N THR A 60 -45.51 -12.21 43.91
CA THR A 60 -45.64 -12.15 45.38
C THR A 60 -45.78 -10.67 45.82
N LYS A 61 -46.53 -10.41 46.90
CA LYS A 61 -47.04 -9.07 47.28
C LYS A 61 -46.07 -8.21 48.11
N VAL A 62 -46.14 -6.89 47.93
CA VAL A 62 -45.92 -5.86 48.99
C VAL A 62 -47.01 -4.77 48.85
N ALA A 63 -47.16 -3.90 49.86
CA ALA A 63 -48.29 -2.99 50.12
C ALA A 63 -48.21 -1.62 49.38
N PRO A 64 -49.25 -0.74 49.44
CA PRO A 64 -49.38 0.45 48.58
C PRO A 64 -48.79 1.73 49.18
N VAL A 65 -48.71 2.78 48.34
CA VAL A 65 -48.54 4.19 48.71
C VAL A 65 -49.58 5.00 47.93
N GLU A 66 -50.00 6.14 48.49
CA GLU A 66 -51.21 6.90 48.10
C GLU A 66 -50.98 7.85 46.90
N GLU A 67 -52.08 8.41 46.39
CA GLU A 67 -52.09 9.36 45.27
C GLU A 67 -51.61 10.75 45.71
N GLU A 68 -50.72 11.40 44.93
CA GLU A 68 -50.73 12.87 44.90
C GLU A 68 -50.31 13.46 43.54
N GLN A 69 -51.27 14.18 42.94
CA GLN A 69 -51.18 15.36 42.05
C GLN A 69 -50.16 15.37 40.87
N GLY A 70 -50.67 15.65 39.66
CA GLY A 70 -49.90 15.67 38.42
C GLY A 70 -49.10 16.95 38.15
N VAL A 71 -48.15 16.85 37.23
CA VAL A 71 -47.31 17.96 36.70
C VAL A 71 -47.37 17.96 35.17
N GLU A 72 -47.29 19.14 34.55
CA GLU A 72 -47.57 19.37 33.13
C GLU A 72 -46.51 18.85 32.14
N LEU A 73 -46.95 18.61 30.90
CA LEU A 73 -46.15 18.17 29.75
C LEU A 73 -45.31 19.30 29.14
N ASP A 74 -44.28 19.79 29.84
CA ASP A 74 -43.27 20.69 29.23
C ASP A 74 -41.82 20.48 29.73
N ALA A 75 -41.58 19.41 30.51
CA ALA A 75 -40.29 19.13 31.17
C ALA A 75 -39.38 18.15 30.39
N LEU A 76 -39.28 18.29 29.06
CA LEU A 76 -38.42 17.43 28.21
C LEU A 76 -37.47 18.22 27.26
N LYS A 77 -36.96 19.36 27.73
CA LYS A 77 -35.66 19.85 27.25
C LYS A 77 -34.56 19.20 28.11
N PRO A 78 -33.65 18.39 27.55
CA PRO A 78 -32.52 17.88 28.32
C PRO A 78 -31.61 19.05 28.70
N ASP A 79 -31.56 19.36 29.99
CA ASP A 79 -30.58 20.27 30.58
C ASP A 79 -29.16 19.83 30.18
N SER A 80 -28.30 20.77 29.79
CA SER A 80 -26.91 20.48 29.44
C SER A 80 -26.13 19.84 30.60
N SER A 81 -26.53 20.10 31.85
CA SER A 81 -25.98 19.38 33.03
C SER A 81 -26.34 17.89 33.01
N SER A 82 -27.58 17.55 32.62
CA SER A 82 -28.04 16.17 32.50
C SER A 82 -27.29 15.42 31.40
N VAL A 83 -27.08 16.05 30.25
CA VAL A 83 -26.27 15.50 29.14
C VAL A 83 -24.84 15.28 29.62
N ALA A 84 -24.18 16.31 30.17
CA ALA A 84 -22.80 16.22 30.66
C ALA A 84 -22.62 15.12 31.72
N SER A 85 -23.61 14.92 32.61
CA SER A 85 -23.56 13.86 33.63
C SER A 85 -23.45 12.44 33.05
N SER A 86 -23.93 12.23 31.82
CA SER A 86 -23.94 10.93 31.12
C SER A 86 -22.64 10.60 30.37
N ILE A 87 -21.78 11.60 30.13
CA ILE A 87 -20.50 11.52 29.38
C ILE A 87 -19.30 11.39 30.34
N LYS A 88 -19.50 10.81 31.54
CA LYS A 88 -18.40 10.49 32.49
C LYS A 88 -17.38 9.45 32.00
N TYR A 89 -17.44 9.02 30.74
CA TYR A 89 -16.54 8.03 30.13
C TYR A 89 -15.92 8.60 28.85
N HIS A 90 -14.59 8.71 28.81
CA HIS A 90 -13.85 9.30 27.68
C HIS A 90 -14.16 8.63 26.33
N ALA A 91 -14.42 7.32 26.30
CA ALA A 91 -14.85 6.62 25.10
C ALA A 91 -16.14 7.20 24.49
N LYS A 92 -17.15 7.58 25.31
CA LYS A 92 -18.38 8.22 24.81
C LYS A 92 -18.09 9.60 24.22
N ALA A 93 -17.19 10.36 24.84
CA ALA A 93 -16.79 11.68 24.35
C ALA A 93 -16.11 11.58 22.97
N TYR A 94 -15.27 10.55 22.75
CA TYR A 94 -14.68 10.29 21.44
C TYR A 94 -15.73 10.08 20.34
N TYR A 95 -16.66 9.13 20.51
CA TYR A 95 -17.67 8.84 19.48
C TYR A 95 -18.52 10.08 19.16
N ALA A 96 -19.03 10.78 20.17
CA ALA A 96 -19.81 12.01 19.96
C ALA A 96 -19.01 13.13 19.27
N THR A 97 -17.71 13.26 19.53
CA THR A 97 -16.85 14.25 18.87
C THR A 97 -16.57 13.84 17.41
N ALA A 98 -16.30 12.56 17.15
CA ALA A 98 -16.08 12.04 15.80
C ALA A 98 -17.33 12.19 14.92
N GLU A 99 -18.52 11.92 15.46
CA GLU A 99 -19.80 12.13 14.79
C GLU A 99 -20.05 13.62 14.48
N SER A 100 -19.83 14.51 15.46
CA SER A 100 -19.90 15.98 15.27
C SER A 100 -18.97 16.50 14.17
N VAL A 101 -17.75 15.95 14.05
CA VAL A 101 -16.82 16.30 12.96
C VAL A 101 -17.32 15.72 11.63
N ARG A 102 -17.85 14.48 11.64
CA ARG A 102 -18.33 13.78 10.45
C ARG A 102 -19.54 14.46 9.79
N ASP A 103 -20.40 15.16 10.52
CA ASP A 103 -21.49 15.93 9.90
C ASP A 103 -20.97 17.00 8.92
N MET A 104 -19.85 17.64 9.25
CA MET A 104 -19.15 18.57 8.35
C MET A 104 -18.50 17.84 7.17
N LEU A 105 -17.90 16.67 7.42
CA LEU A 105 -17.30 15.84 6.37
C LEU A 105 -18.36 15.33 5.38
N ILE A 106 -19.54 14.90 5.84
CA ILE A 106 -20.68 14.49 5.01
C ILE A 106 -21.14 15.66 4.13
N THR A 107 -21.24 16.87 4.70
CA THR A 107 -21.63 18.08 3.97
C THR A 107 -20.64 18.39 2.83
N ASN A 108 -19.34 18.41 3.14
CA ASN A 108 -18.29 18.68 2.14
C ASN A 108 -18.15 17.53 1.11
N TRP A 109 -18.27 16.27 1.53
CA TRP A 109 -18.21 15.09 0.66
C TRP A 109 -19.37 15.07 -0.33
N ASN A 110 -20.59 15.37 0.12
CA ASN A 110 -21.77 15.47 -0.74
C ASN A 110 -21.60 16.56 -1.80
N ALA A 111 -21.10 17.75 -1.40
CA ALA A 111 -20.80 18.84 -2.33
C ALA A 111 -19.69 18.47 -3.34
N THR A 112 -18.63 17.80 -2.89
CA THR A 112 -17.52 17.34 -3.74
C THR A 112 -18.00 16.30 -4.75
N TYR A 113 -18.79 15.32 -4.29
CA TYR A 113 -19.40 14.29 -5.13
C TYR A 113 -20.29 14.92 -6.20
N ASP A 114 -21.31 15.70 -5.80
CA ASP A 114 -22.26 16.36 -6.71
C ASP A 114 -21.57 17.25 -7.74
N TYR A 115 -20.52 17.99 -7.35
CA TYR A 115 -19.74 18.80 -8.28
C TYR A 115 -18.95 17.96 -9.29
N TYR A 116 -18.30 16.87 -8.87
CA TYR A 116 -17.58 15.96 -9.77
C TYR A 116 -18.52 15.19 -10.71
N GLU A 117 -19.74 14.86 -10.27
CA GLU A 117 -20.79 14.30 -11.12
C GLU A 117 -21.26 15.32 -12.19
N LYS A 118 -21.58 16.55 -11.79
CA LYS A 118 -22.03 17.62 -12.70
C LYS A 118 -20.99 18.03 -13.73
N MET A 119 -19.73 18.11 -13.34
CA MET A 119 -18.63 18.52 -14.21
C MET A 119 -18.08 17.38 -15.09
N ASN A 120 -18.45 16.11 -14.81
CA ASN A 120 -17.94 14.91 -15.50
C ASN A 120 -16.41 14.98 -15.74
N VAL A 121 -15.67 15.21 -14.66
CA VAL A 121 -14.20 15.38 -14.67
C VAL A 121 -13.49 14.07 -14.91
N LYS A 122 -12.25 14.12 -15.44
CA LYS A 122 -11.36 12.94 -15.38
C LYS A 122 -11.03 12.67 -13.93
N GLN A 123 -11.22 11.44 -13.48
CA GLN A 123 -11.04 11.05 -12.09
C GLN A 123 -10.04 9.89 -11.98
N ALA A 124 -9.08 10.02 -11.07
CA ALA A 124 -8.10 8.99 -10.77
C ALA A 124 -8.58 8.05 -9.64
N TYR A 125 -8.20 6.79 -9.70
CA TYR A 125 -8.57 5.76 -8.73
C TYR A 125 -7.32 5.01 -8.30
N TYR A 126 -6.97 5.12 -7.02
CA TYR A 126 -5.77 4.56 -6.44
C TYR A 126 -6.10 3.28 -5.67
N LEU A 127 -5.80 2.12 -6.28
CA LEU A 127 -6.17 0.80 -5.76
C LEU A 127 -5.02 0.23 -4.94
N SER A 128 -5.27 -0.09 -3.67
CA SER A 128 -4.26 -0.68 -2.80
C SER A 128 -4.83 -1.67 -1.79
N MET A 129 -4.06 -2.73 -1.52
CA MET A 129 -4.35 -3.68 -0.45
C MET A 129 -4.12 -3.10 0.95
N GLU A 130 -3.48 -1.94 1.10
CA GLU A 130 -3.23 -1.29 2.38
C GLU A 130 -3.62 0.20 2.39
N PHE A 131 -4.20 0.67 3.50
CA PHE A 131 -4.30 2.08 3.88
C PHE A 131 -4.03 2.25 5.38
N LEU A 132 -2.82 2.62 5.77
CA LEU A 132 -2.53 3.03 7.16
C LEU A 132 -3.06 4.44 7.42
N GLN A 133 -4.37 4.60 7.55
CA GLN A 133 -5.00 5.88 7.87
C GLN A 133 -4.55 6.38 9.26
N GLY A 134 -4.53 5.48 10.24
CA GLY A 134 -4.37 5.82 11.65
C GLY A 134 -5.63 6.48 12.23
N ARG A 135 -5.48 7.16 13.36
CA ARG A 135 -6.51 8.03 13.94
C ARG A 135 -6.87 9.18 12.99
N ALA A 136 -8.15 9.52 12.87
CA ALA A 136 -8.62 10.58 11.99
C ALA A 136 -8.97 11.88 12.73
N LEU A 137 -9.35 11.85 14.01
CA LEU A 137 -9.97 13.00 14.72
C LEU A 137 -9.17 14.29 14.60
N LEU A 138 -7.89 14.26 15.00
CA LEU A 138 -7.01 15.44 14.98
C LEU A 138 -6.72 15.95 13.56
N ASN A 139 -6.73 15.06 12.56
CA ASN A 139 -6.48 15.43 11.16
C ASN A 139 -7.73 16.03 10.52
N ALA A 140 -8.92 15.50 10.81
CA ALA A 140 -10.18 16.06 10.32
C ALA A 140 -10.44 17.44 10.95
N ILE A 141 -10.27 17.59 12.26
CA ILE A 141 -10.38 18.89 12.96
C ILE A 141 -9.34 19.89 12.43
N GLY A 142 -8.09 19.45 12.24
CA GLY A 142 -7.00 20.29 11.72
C GLY A 142 -7.20 20.73 10.26
N ASN A 143 -7.65 19.83 9.38
CA ASN A 143 -7.94 20.16 7.97
C ASN A 143 -9.15 21.08 7.80
N LEU A 144 -10.12 21.03 8.73
CA LEU A 144 -11.27 21.95 8.82
C LEU A 144 -10.95 23.28 9.52
N GLU A 145 -9.74 23.46 10.07
CA GLU A 145 -9.31 24.62 10.88
C GLU A 145 -10.11 24.88 12.17
N LEU A 146 -10.66 23.84 12.82
CA LEU A 146 -11.52 23.97 14.01
C LEU A 146 -10.86 23.52 15.34
N THR A 147 -9.52 23.50 15.40
CA THR A 147 -8.79 22.95 16.55
C THR A 147 -9.09 23.68 17.86
N GLY A 148 -9.15 25.01 17.83
CA GLY A 148 -9.44 25.82 19.02
C GLY A 148 -10.90 25.70 19.47
N GLU A 149 -11.81 25.62 18.51
CA GLU A 149 -13.26 25.49 18.71
C GLU A 149 -13.61 24.14 19.36
N TYR A 150 -13.02 23.05 18.87
CA TYR A 150 -13.20 21.72 19.46
C TYR A 150 -12.49 21.57 20.82
N GLU A 151 -11.31 22.16 21.00
CA GLU A 151 -10.65 22.20 22.32
C GLU A 151 -11.49 22.98 23.36
N GLU A 152 -12.03 24.14 22.97
CA GLU A 152 -12.92 24.97 23.80
C GLU A 152 -14.24 24.27 24.13
N ALA A 153 -14.84 23.58 23.15
CA ALA A 153 -16.07 22.80 23.34
C ALA A 153 -15.85 21.61 24.28
N LEU A 154 -14.78 20.83 24.08
CA LEU A 154 -14.44 19.72 24.98
C LEU A 154 -14.12 20.20 26.39
N ARG A 155 -13.42 21.34 26.55
CA ARG A 155 -13.12 21.92 27.87
C ARG A 155 -14.39 22.33 28.63
N LYS A 156 -15.41 22.86 27.93
CA LYS A 156 -16.74 23.14 28.49
C LYS A 156 -17.51 21.88 28.90
N LEU A 157 -17.25 20.75 28.24
CA LEU A 157 -17.81 19.43 28.57
C LEU A 157 -16.98 18.65 29.61
N GLY A 158 -15.92 19.24 30.18
CA GLY A 158 -15.07 18.59 31.20
C GLY A 158 -14.00 17.64 30.64
N HIS A 159 -13.72 17.69 29.34
CA HIS A 159 -12.70 16.89 28.67
C HIS A 159 -11.56 17.76 28.11
N ASN A 160 -10.52 17.12 27.55
CA ASN A 160 -9.47 17.78 26.78
C ASN A 160 -9.26 17.02 25.46
N LEU A 161 -8.83 17.72 24.40
CA LEU A 161 -8.80 17.17 23.05
C LEU A 161 -7.81 16.00 22.89
N GLU A 162 -6.63 16.08 23.52
CA GLU A 162 -5.61 15.02 23.47
C GLU A 162 -6.10 13.71 24.14
N GLY A 163 -6.73 13.82 25.31
CA GLY A 163 -7.30 12.69 26.06
C GLY A 163 -8.59 12.13 25.45
N VAL A 164 -9.24 12.85 24.53
CA VAL A 164 -10.33 12.31 23.69
C VAL A 164 -9.75 11.61 22.46
N ALA A 165 -8.76 12.23 21.79
CA ALA A 165 -8.05 11.64 20.66
C ALA A 165 -7.18 10.41 21.03
N SER A 166 -6.87 10.19 22.31
CA SER A 166 -6.17 8.98 22.77
C SER A 166 -7.09 7.75 22.86
N GLN A 167 -8.41 7.94 22.82
CA GLN A 167 -9.40 6.85 22.84
C GLN A 167 -9.72 6.29 21.44
N GLU A 168 -9.32 7.00 20.40
CA GLU A 168 -9.53 6.60 19.02
C GLU A 168 -8.60 5.44 18.64
N PRO A 169 -9.11 4.27 18.19
CA PRO A 169 -8.27 3.20 17.68
C PRO A 169 -7.71 3.55 16.29
N ASP A 170 -6.47 3.14 16.00
CA ASP A 170 -5.96 3.14 14.63
C ASP A 170 -6.84 2.25 13.74
N ALA A 171 -7.34 2.79 12.62
CA ALA A 171 -8.05 1.98 11.63
C ALA A 171 -7.11 0.93 11.04
N ALA A 172 -7.35 -0.36 11.35
CA ALA A 172 -6.43 -1.47 11.05
C ALA A 172 -6.52 -1.93 9.58
N LEU A 173 -6.33 -1.00 8.66
CA LEU A 173 -6.51 -1.15 7.21
C LEU A 173 -5.18 -1.30 6.45
N GLY A 174 -4.04 -1.37 7.14
CA GLY A 174 -2.69 -1.44 6.55
C GLY A 174 -1.63 -1.95 7.53
N ASN A 175 -0.37 -1.97 7.09
CA ASN A 175 0.78 -2.51 7.82
C ASN A 175 2.07 -1.69 7.64
N GLY A 176 2.41 -1.33 6.40
CA GLY A 176 3.73 -0.84 6.02
C GLY A 176 3.77 0.52 5.34
N GLY A 177 4.95 0.84 4.78
CA GLY A 177 5.16 2.07 4.03
C GLY A 177 4.21 2.22 2.83
N LEU A 178 3.83 1.09 2.20
CA LEU A 178 2.86 1.02 1.10
C LEU A 178 1.50 1.64 1.48
N GLY A 179 0.90 1.17 2.57
CA GLY A 179 -0.38 1.70 3.05
C GLY A 179 -0.31 3.11 3.60
N ARG A 180 0.82 3.51 4.19
CA ARG A 180 0.99 4.87 4.70
C ARG A 180 1.25 5.88 3.58
N LEU A 181 1.90 5.48 2.50
CA LEU A 181 2.03 6.26 1.27
C LEU A 181 0.64 6.52 0.66
N ALA A 182 -0.13 5.46 0.42
CA ALA A 182 -1.51 5.56 -0.08
C ALA A 182 -2.38 6.53 0.76
N SER A 183 -2.23 6.47 2.09
CA SER A 183 -2.97 7.34 3.01
C SER A 183 -2.42 8.78 3.10
N CYS A 184 -1.15 9.02 2.75
CA CYS A 184 -0.62 10.38 2.56
C CYS A 184 -1.05 10.96 1.20
N PHE A 185 -1.10 10.12 0.16
CA PHE A 185 -1.54 10.50 -1.18
C PHE A 185 -2.98 11.01 -1.18
N LEU A 186 -3.90 10.36 -0.45
CA LEU A 186 -5.29 10.83 -0.32
C LEU A 186 -5.39 12.22 0.33
N ASP A 187 -4.67 12.48 1.43
CA ASP A 187 -4.64 13.81 2.08
C ASP A 187 -4.09 14.89 1.13
N SER A 188 -3.07 14.57 0.34
CA SER A 188 -2.54 15.45 -0.71
C SER A 188 -3.50 15.66 -1.87
N MET A 189 -4.14 14.61 -2.38
CA MET A 189 -5.17 14.71 -3.44
C MET A 189 -6.31 15.63 -3.01
N ALA A 190 -6.81 15.46 -1.78
CA ALA A 190 -7.88 16.28 -1.22
C ALA A 190 -7.45 17.75 -1.07
N THR A 191 -6.29 17.99 -0.44
CA THR A 191 -5.74 19.34 -0.18
C THR A 191 -5.48 20.10 -1.48
N LEU A 192 -4.95 19.43 -2.50
CA LEU A 192 -4.67 20.00 -3.82
C LEU A 192 -5.90 20.07 -4.74
N ASN A 193 -7.09 19.68 -4.26
CA ASN A 193 -8.35 19.68 -4.99
C ASN A 193 -8.39 18.73 -6.21
N TYR A 194 -7.54 17.70 -6.26
CA TYR A 194 -7.53 16.76 -7.37
C TYR A 194 -8.71 15.78 -7.30
N PRO A 195 -9.43 15.53 -8.42
CA PRO A 195 -10.46 14.52 -8.50
C PRO A 195 -9.83 13.11 -8.49
N ALA A 196 -9.57 12.60 -7.30
CA ALA A 196 -8.99 11.27 -7.09
C ALA A 196 -9.63 10.56 -5.88
N TRP A 197 -9.81 9.25 -5.96
CA TRP A 197 -10.40 8.39 -4.92
C TRP A 197 -9.45 7.23 -4.58
N GLY A 198 -9.52 6.75 -3.34
CA GLY A 198 -8.84 5.51 -2.90
C GLY A 198 -9.79 4.32 -2.93
N TYR A 199 -9.28 3.13 -3.25
CA TYR A 199 -10.00 1.86 -3.22
C TYR A 199 -9.21 0.79 -2.46
N GLY A 200 -9.86 0.14 -1.48
CA GLY A 200 -9.27 -0.89 -0.63
C GLY A 200 -10.30 -1.89 -0.06
N LEU A 201 -9.87 -2.77 0.85
CA LEU A 201 -10.74 -3.71 1.58
C LEU A 201 -10.93 -3.28 3.04
N ARG A 202 -12.12 -3.52 3.60
CA ARG A 202 -12.47 -3.19 5.00
C ARG A 202 -12.06 -4.32 5.95
N TYR A 203 -10.76 -4.45 6.23
CA TYR A 203 -10.23 -5.51 7.10
C TYR A 203 -10.74 -5.40 8.55
N ARG A 204 -11.24 -6.51 9.09
CA ARG A 204 -11.84 -6.58 10.43
C ARG A 204 -10.79 -6.65 11.55
N TYR A 205 -9.74 -7.44 11.35
CA TYR A 205 -8.73 -7.74 12.38
C TYR A 205 -7.31 -7.26 12.00
N GLY A 206 -7.20 -6.48 10.91
CA GLY A 206 -5.94 -5.93 10.41
C GLY A 206 -4.92 -7.00 10.03
N LEU A 207 -3.64 -6.75 10.31
CA LEU A 207 -2.61 -7.78 10.25
C LEU A 207 -2.58 -8.57 11.57
N PHE A 208 -2.20 -7.89 12.65
CA PHE A 208 -2.39 -8.29 14.05
C PHE A 208 -1.97 -7.12 14.96
N LYS A 209 -2.55 -7.06 16.15
CA LYS A 209 -2.09 -6.28 17.29
C LYS A 209 -0.88 -6.95 17.93
N GLN A 210 0.19 -6.20 18.16
CA GLN A 210 1.43 -6.74 18.71
C GLN A 210 1.44 -6.65 20.23
N LEU A 211 1.56 -7.80 20.91
CA LEU A 211 1.92 -7.85 22.31
C LEU A 211 3.41 -8.19 22.46
N ILE A 212 4.01 -7.72 23.54
CA ILE A 212 5.38 -8.07 23.94
C ILE A 212 5.30 -8.73 25.31
N THR A 213 5.73 -9.98 25.38
CA THR A 213 5.74 -10.79 26.61
C THR A 213 7.17 -11.24 26.93
N LYS A 214 7.34 -12.00 28.01
CA LYS A 214 8.63 -12.62 28.37
C LYS A 214 9.20 -13.51 27.25
N ASP A 215 8.35 -14.02 26.36
CA ASP A 215 8.71 -14.97 25.29
C ASP A 215 8.94 -14.25 23.94
N GLY A 216 8.70 -12.93 23.86
CA GLY A 216 8.97 -12.08 22.71
C GLY A 216 7.70 -11.46 22.13
N GLN A 217 7.54 -11.51 20.81
CA GLN A 217 6.33 -11.04 20.14
C GLN A 217 5.20 -12.10 20.20
N GLU A 218 4.01 -11.66 20.59
CA GLU A 218 2.75 -12.39 20.43
C GLU A 218 1.77 -11.59 19.55
N GLU A 219 0.96 -12.30 18.77
CA GLU A 219 0.03 -11.74 17.79
C GLU A 219 -1.43 -11.92 18.23
N VAL A 220 -2.18 -10.83 18.29
CA VAL A 220 -3.62 -10.83 18.65
C VAL A 220 -4.43 -10.14 17.54
N ALA A 221 -5.72 -10.48 17.38
CA ALA A 221 -6.57 -9.78 16.42
C ALA A 221 -6.77 -8.29 16.78
N GLU A 222 -6.72 -7.38 15.80
CA GLU A 222 -7.05 -5.97 16.03
C GLU A 222 -8.55 -5.81 16.28
N ASN A 223 -8.95 -4.94 17.21
CA ASN A 223 -10.32 -4.87 17.71
C ASN A 223 -11.09 -3.57 17.31
N TRP A 224 -10.56 -2.83 16.33
CA TRP A 224 -11.00 -1.48 15.95
C TRP A 224 -12.46 -1.34 15.47
N LEU A 225 -13.14 -2.43 15.14
CA LEU A 225 -14.54 -2.45 14.70
C LEU A 225 -15.54 -3.03 15.73
N GLU A 226 -15.12 -3.41 16.94
CA GLU A 226 -16.02 -4.02 17.93
C GLU A 226 -17.21 -3.12 18.34
N MET A 227 -17.01 -1.80 18.33
CA MET A 227 -18.05 -0.79 18.58
C MET A 227 -18.47 -0.05 17.29
N GLY A 228 -18.02 -0.52 16.12
CA GLY A 228 -18.11 0.20 14.85
C GLY A 228 -17.07 1.32 14.71
N ASN A 229 -16.92 1.82 13.49
CA ASN A 229 -16.05 2.95 13.15
C ASN A 229 -16.92 4.19 12.92
N PRO A 230 -16.77 5.30 13.66
CA PRO A 230 -17.64 6.46 13.49
C PRO A 230 -17.37 7.21 12.18
N TRP A 231 -16.23 7.01 11.51
CA TRP A 231 -15.84 7.79 10.33
C TRP A 231 -16.42 7.31 9.01
N GLU A 232 -16.90 6.06 8.93
CA GLU A 232 -17.39 5.46 7.69
C GLU A 232 -18.89 5.68 7.44
N ILE A 233 -19.29 5.52 6.18
CA ILE A 233 -20.68 5.63 5.71
C ILE A 233 -20.98 4.40 4.85
N VAL A 234 -21.82 3.49 5.34
CA VAL A 234 -22.24 2.31 4.57
C VAL A 234 -23.14 2.72 3.40
N ARG A 235 -22.89 2.15 2.22
CA ARG A 235 -23.67 2.34 0.99
C ARG A 235 -24.38 1.04 0.63
N ASN A 236 -25.54 0.80 1.24
CA ASN A 236 -26.34 -0.41 0.99
C ASN A 236 -26.91 -0.48 -0.44
N ASP A 237 -26.97 0.67 -1.10
CA ASP A 237 -27.28 0.89 -2.52
C ASP A 237 -26.13 0.51 -3.46
N ILE A 238 -24.89 0.52 -2.98
CA ILE A 238 -23.69 0.26 -3.79
C ILE A 238 -23.12 -1.10 -3.42
N SER A 239 -23.64 -2.12 -4.09
CA SER A 239 -23.23 -3.51 -3.90
C SER A 239 -23.03 -4.23 -5.22
N TYR A 240 -21.84 -4.78 -5.44
CA TYR A 240 -21.46 -5.45 -6.69
C TYR A 240 -21.26 -6.96 -6.50
N PRO A 241 -21.75 -7.81 -7.42
CA PRO A 241 -21.46 -9.23 -7.42
C PRO A 241 -20.02 -9.47 -7.89
N VAL A 242 -19.32 -10.38 -7.21
CA VAL A 242 -17.99 -10.87 -7.59
C VAL A 242 -18.01 -12.40 -7.57
N LYS A 243 -17.78 -12.99 -8.74
CA LYS A 243 -17.78 -14.45 -8.96
C LYS A 243 -16.41 -15.07 -8.70
N PHE A 244 -16.40 -16.34 -8.31
CA PHE A 244 -15.23 -17.21 -8.20
C PHE A 244 -15.54 -18.59 -8.77
N TYR A 245 -14.51 -19.33 -9.19
CA TYR A 245 -14.63 -20.66 -9.80
C TYR A 245 -15.54 -20.63 -11.05
N GLY A 246 -16.38 -21.65 -11.25
CA GLY A 246 -17.27 -21.73 -12.41
C GLY A 246 -16.54 -22.08 -13.70
N GLU A 247 -17.17 -21.83 -14.83
CA GLU A 247 -16.66 -22.19 -16.15
C GLU A 247 -17.02 -21.14 -17.22
N VAL A 248 -16.29 -21.13 -18.33
CA VAL A 248 -16.57 -20.25 -19.47
C VAL A 248 -17.30 -21.05 -20.53
N VAL A 249 -18.48 -20.58 -20.91
CA VAL A 249 -19.26 -21.12 -22.02
C VAL A 249 -19.28 -20.14 -23.19
N GLU A 250 -19.51 -20.65 -24.39
CA GLU A 250 -19.64 -19.86 -25.61
C GLU A 250 -21.10 -19.88 -26.08
N GLY A 251 -21.69 -18.71 -26.28
CA GLY A 251 -23.06 -18.53 -26.72
C GLY A 251 -23.26 -18.80 -28.23
N PRO A 252 -24.51 -18.90 -28.71
CA PRO A 252 -24.81 -19.12 -30.13
C PRO A 252 -24.34 -17.99 -31.07
N ASP A 253 -23.95 -16.85 -30.51
CA ASP A 253 -23.40 -15.66 -31.14
C ASP A 253 -21.85 -15.59 -31.08
N GLY A 254 -21.18 -16.62 -30.53
CA GLY A 254 -19.74 -16.64 -30.29
C GLY A 254 -19.31 -15.83 -29.05
N LYS A 255 -20.25 -15.29 -28.28
CA LYS A 255 -19.95 -14.49 -27.09
C LYS A 255 -19.59 -15.41 -25.92
N LYS A 256 -18.51 -15.09 -25.20
CA LYS A 256 -18.12 -15.84 -24.00
C LYS A 256 -18.82 -15.32 -22.75
N GLU A 257 -19.34 -16.23 -21.93
CA GLU A 257 -19.99 -15.93 -20.66
C GLU A 257 -19.41 -16.80 -19.54
N TRP A 258 -19.19 -16.20 -18.36
CA TRP A 258 -18.62 -16.88 -17.19
C TRP A 258 -19.72 -17.23 -16.20
N ILE A 259 -20.01 -18.53 -16.07
CA ILE A 259 -21.20 -19.06 -15.39
C ILE A 259 -20.85 -20.00 -14.22
N GLY A 260 -21.84 -20.31 -13.39
CA GLY A 260 -21.68 -21.18 -12.23
C GLY A 260 -20.80 -20.57 -11.13
N GLY A 261 -20.11 -21.43 -10.37
CA GLY A 261 -19.16 -21.01 -9.35
C GLY A 261 -19.80 -20.52 -8.05
N GLU A 262 -19.09 -19.63 -7.37
CA GLU A 262 -19.43 -19.02 -6.07
C GLU A 262 -19.61 -17.51 -6.27
N ASP A 263 -20.74 -16.95 -5.83
CA ASP A 263 -21.03 -15.52 -5.93
C ASP A 263 -20.99 -14.82 -4.56
N ILE A 264 -20.17 -13.78 -4.45
CA ILE A 264 -20.01 -12.93 -3.26
C ILE A 264 -20.49 -11.52 -3.57
N ILE A 265 -21.08 -10.84 -2.58
CA ILE A 265 -21.49 -9.44 -2.69
C ILE A 265 -20.46 -8.57 -1.98
N ALA A 266 -19.82 -7.66 -2.72
CA ALA A 266 -18.98 -6.59 -2.17
C ALA A 266 -19.83 -5.34 -1.93
N VAL A 267 -19.85 -4.83 -0.69
CA VAL A 267 -20.60 -3.63 -0.27
C VAL A 267 -19.63 -2.49 0.01
N ALA A 268 -19.94 -1.29 -0.47
CA ALA A 268 -19.12 -0.10 -0.24
C ALA A 268 -19.32 0.51 1.15
N TYR A 269 -18.21 0.87 1.79
CA TYR A 269 -18.12 1.73 2.96
C TYR A 269 -17.25 2.93 2.59
N ASP A 270 -17.82 4.13 2.62
CA ASP A 270 -17.13 5.39 2.29
C ASP A 270 -16.47 5.99 3.54
N VAL A 271 -15.17 6.30 3.47
CA VAL A 271 -14.45 7.08 4.48
C VAL A 271 -14.08 8.43 3.85
N PRO A 272 -14.73 9.54 4.24
CA PRO A 272 -14.43 10.86 3.73
C PRO A 272 -13.00 11.32 4.11
N ILE A 273 -12.27 11.89 3.14
CA ILE A 273 -10.92 12.43 3.34
C ILE A 273 -10.95 13.95 3.10
N PRO A 274 -10.97 14.79 4.15
CA PRO A 274 -10.98 16.25 3.99
C PRO A 274 -9.61 16.76 3.55
N GLY A 275 -9.58 17.70 2.59
CA GLY A 275 -8.37 18.46 2.27
C GLY A 275 -8.12 19.59 3.27
N TYR A 276 -6.85 19.90 3.53
CA TYR A 276 -6.47 21.04 4.38
C TYR A 276 -6.87 22.37 3.72
N ARG A 277 -7.62 23.21 4.45
CA ARG A 277 -8.06 24.55 4.00
C ARG A 277 -8.90 24.57 2.71
N THR A 278 -9.63 23.49 2.43
CA THR A 278 -10.54 23.43 1.27
C THR A 278 -11.88 22.76 1.61
N LYS A 279 -12.88 23.01 0.77
CA LYS A 279 -14.15 22.27 0.79
C LYS A 279 -14.03 20.90 0.10
N THR A 280 -12.99 20.66 -0.69
CA THR A 280 -12.75 19.36 -1.32
C THR A 280 -12.61 18.28 -0.24
N THR A 281 -13.52 17.32 -0.25
CA THR A 281 -13.49 16.13 0.61
C THR A 281 -13.68 14.92 -0.28
N ILE A 282 -12.58 14.24 -0.59
CA ILE A 282 -12.58 13.05 -1.46
C ILE A 282 -12.98 11.80 -0.64
N ASN A 283 -12.81 10.62 -1.24
CA ASN A 283 -13.27 9.36 -0.67
C ASN A 283 -12.18 8.29 -0.66
N LEU A 284 -12.10 7.53 0.43
CA LEU A 284 -11.57 6.17 0.42
C LEU A 284 -12.77 5.21 0.50
N ARG A 285 -13.03 4.47 -0.58
CA ARG A 285 -14.07 3.44 -0.62
C ARG A 285 -13.46 2.09 -0.25
N LEU A 286 -14.03 1.46 0.77
CA LEU A 286 -13.61 0.17 1.29
C LEU A 286 -14.68 -0.89 1.01
N TRP A 287 -14.27 -2.02 0.43
CA TRP A 287 -15.16 -3.14 0.17
C TRP A 287 -15.25 -4.06 1.39
N SER A 288 -16.48 -4.39 1.79
CA SER A 288 -16.79 -5.41 2.79
C SER A 288 -17.58 -6.54 2.15
N THR A 289 -17.19 -7.78 2.42
CA THR A 289 -17.71 -8.97 1.74
C THR A 289 -18.83 -9.65 2.52
N LYS A 290 -19.90 -10.04 1.82
CA LYS A 290 -21.02 -10.82 2.38
C LYS A 290 -21.65 -11.72 1.31
N VAL A 291 -22.56 -12.60 1.73
CA VAL A 291 -23.52 -13.28 0.83
C VAL A 291 -24.94 -12.73 1.07
N ALA A 292 -25.87 -13.12 0.21
CA ALA A 292 -27.30 -12.89 0.43
C ALA A 292 -27.80 -13.75 1.62
N ALA A 293 -28.86 -13.30 2.31
CA ALA A 293 -29.35 -13.98 3.53
C ALA A 293 -29.96 -15.37 3.22
N GLU A 294 -30.45 -15.53 2.00
CA GLU A 294 -31.05 -16.73 1.42
C GLU A 294 -30.05 -17.90 1.30
N VAL A 295 -28.74 -17.63 1.40
CA VAL A 295 -27.67 -18.64 1.34
C VAL A 295 -27.49 -19.35 2.70
N PHE A 296 -28.13 -18.88 3.78
CA PHE A 296 -28.07 -19.51 5.09
C PHE A 296 -28.88 -20.82 5.13
N ASP A 297 -28.20 -21.97 5.31
CA ASP A 297 -28.85 -23.28 5.32
C ASP A 297 -29.63 -23.52 6.63
N LEU A 298 -30.88 -23.06 6.65
CA LEU A 298 -31.86 -23.30 7.70
C LEU A 298 -32.11 -24.81 7.97
N LYS A 299 -31.90 -25.70 6.99
CA LYS A 299 -32.06 -27.14 7.18
C LYS A 299 -30.86 -27.74 7.92
N ALA A 300 -29.64 -27.28 7.62
CA ALA A 300 -28.46 -27.57 8.43
C ALA A 300 -28.61 -27.01 9.85
N PHE A 301 -29.06 -25.75 9.99
CA PHE A 301 -29.23 -25.12 11.29
C PHE A 301 -30.21 -25.89 12.19
N ASN A 302 -31.44 -26.14 11.70
CA ASN A 302 -32.47 -26.85 12.46
C ASN A 302 -32.17 -28.36 12.66
N SER A 303 -31.12 -28.91 12.03
CA SER A 303 -30.60 -30.26 12.31
C SER A 303 -29.31 -30.27 13.14
N GLY A 304 -28.97 -29.15 13.79
CA GLY A 304 -27.81 -29.01 14.69
C GLY A 304 -26.47 -28.82 13.97
N GLN A 305 -26.44 -28.80 12.64
CA GLN A 305 -25.24 -28.65 11.82
C GLN A 305 -24.86 -27.16 11.67
N HIS A 306 -24.77 -26.42 12.79
CA HIS A 306 -24.63 -24.96 12.79
C HIS A 306 -23.41 -24.47 12.00
N ALA A 307 -22.28 -25.18 12.06
CA ALA A 307 -21.06 -24.83 11.31
C ALA A 307 -21.27 -24.83 9.79
N LYS A 308 -22.08 -25.76 9.28
CA LYS A 308 -22.49 -25.82 7.87
C LYS A 308 -23.49 -24.72 7.52
N ALA A 309 -24.45 -24.43 8.40
CA ALA A 309 -25.44 -23.38 8.19
C ALA A 309 -24.81 -22.00 7.92
N TYR A 310 -23.75 -21.67 8.66
CA TYR A 310 -22.98 -20.42 8.51
C TYR A 310 -21.82 -20.51 7.51
N GLU A 311 -21.61 -21.65 6.81
CA GLU A 311 -20.39 -21.90 6.05
C GLU A 311 -20.17 -20.86 4.95
N ALA A 312 -21.13 -20.67 4.04
CA ALA A 312 -21.02 -19.71 2.94
C ALA A 312 -20.82 -18.26 3.43
N MET A 313 -21.49 -17.87 4.53
CA MET A 313 -21.29 -16.56 5.15
C MET A 313 -19.84 -16.39 5.62
N LYS A 314 -19.30 -17.40 6.33
CA LYS A 314 -17.91 -17.41 6.80
C LYS A 314 -16.90 -17.42 5.65
N GLN A 315 -17.17 -18.13 4.55
CA GLN A 315 -16.30 -18.16 3.37
C GLN A 315 -16.23 -16.80 2.64
N ALA A 316 -17.32 -16.02 2.64
CA ALA A 316 -17.31 -14.66 2.12
C ALA A 316 -16.68 -13.66 3.11
N GLU A 317 -17.08 -13.68 4.39
CA GLU A 317 -16.56 -12.76 5.42
C GLU A 317 -15.05 -12.89 5.62
N LYS A 318 -14.48 -14.11 5.52
CA LYS A 318 -13.04 -14.33 5.76
C LYS A 318 -12.12 -13.55 4.81
N ILE A 319 -12.61 -13.15 3.63
CA ILE A 319 -11.88 -12.30 2.68
C ILE A 319 -11.55 -10.94 3.32
N CYS A 320 -12.44 -10.39 4.14
CA CYS A 320 -12.23 -9.14 4.88
C CYS A 320 -11.78 -9.35 6.34
N TYR A 321 -11.29 -10.53 6.74
CA TYR A 321 -10.81 -10.73 8.12
C TYR A 321 -9.41 -10.17 8.35
N VAL A 322 -8.40 -10.66 7.61
CA VAL A 322 -6.97 -10.38 7.87
C VAL A 322 -6.27 -9.87 6.62
N LEU A 323 -5.44 -8.85 6.78
CA LEU A 323 -4.53 -8.31 5.77
C LEU A 323 -3.33 -9.25 5.60
N TYR A 324 -3.06 -9.68 4.36
CA TYR A 324 -2.00 -10.65 4.03
C TYR A 324 -2.10 -11.96 4.85
N PRO A 325 -3.18 -12.74 4.68
CA PRO A 325 -3.30 -14.06 5.31
C PRO A 325 -2.16 -14.97 4.84
N GLY A 326 -1.66 -15.81 5.76
CA GLY A 326 -0.54 -16.71 5.48
C GLY A 326 -0.81 -17.64 4.30
N ASP A 327 0.04 -17.58 3.28
CA ASP A 327 -0.15 -18.15 1.95
C ASP A 327 0.81 -19.32 1.67
N GLU A 328 1.34 -19.96 2.71
CA GLU A 328 2.10 -21.21 2.59
C GLU A 328 1.20 -22.36 2.04
N SER A 329 -0.04 -22.46 2.53
CA SER A 329 -1.04 -23.45 2.09
C SER A 329 -1.77 -23.05 0.80
N ASN A 330 -2.42 -24.01 0.13
CA ASN A 330 -3.24 -23.69 -1.05
C ASN A 330 -4.47 -22.84 -0.68
N GLU A 331 -5.12 -23.08 0.46
CA GLU A 331 -6.24 -22.23 0.91
C GLU A 331 -5.80 -20.77 1.15
N GLY A 332 -4.62 -20.57 1.76
CA GLY A 332 -4.04 -19.24 1.96
C GLY A 332 -3.78 -18.51 0.65
N LYS A 333 -3.16 -19.21 -0.33
CA LYS A 333 -2.99 -18.72 -1.71
C LYS A 333 -4.33 -18.34 -2.34
N THR A 334 -5.33 -19.23 -2.28
CA THR A 334 -6.68 -18.97 -2.79
C THR A 334 -7.31 -17.75 -2.13
N LEU A 335 -7.22 -17.61 -0.81
CA LEU A 335 -7.80 -16.49 -0.06
C LEU A 335 -7.14 -15.15 -0.41
N ARG A 336 -5.81 -15.11 -0.51
CA ARG A 336 -5.07 -13.92 -0.94
C ARG A 336 -5.43 -13.51 -2.38
N LEU A 337 -5.58 -14.48 -3.28
CA LEU A 337 -6.02 -14.23 -4.66
C LEU A 337 -7.51 -13.78 -4.73
N LYS A 338 -8.39 -14.34 -3.88
CA LYS A 338 -9.77 -13.85 -3.71
C LYS A 338 -9.79 -12.39 -3.25
N GLN A 339 -8.96 -12.01 -2.27
CA GLN A 339 -8.86 -10.62 -1.79
C GLN A 339 -8.51 -9.64 -2.92
N GLN A 340 -7.47 -9.96 -3.69
CA GLN A 340 -7.06 -9.16 -4.85
C GLN A 340 -8.19 -9.01 -5.86
N TYR A 341 -8.87 -10.11 -6.21
CA TYR A 341 -9.91 -10.05 -7.22
C TYR A 341 -11.16 -9.28 -6.77
N ILE A 342 -11.57 -9.39 -5.49
CA ILE A 342 -12.66 -8.55 -4.95
C ILE A 342 -12.30 -7.07 -5.02
N LEU A 343 -11.07 -6.69 -4.65
CA LEU A 343 -10.60 -5.31 -4.79
C LEU A 343 -10.69 -4.83 -6.25
N CYS A 344 -10.22 -5.63 -7.21
CA CYS A 344 -10.23 -5.26 -8.62
C CYS A 344 -11.65 -5.16 -9.20
N SER A 345 -12.46 -6.23 -9.08
CA SER A 345 -13.76 -6.32 -9.73
C SER A 345 -14.79 -5.34 -9.15
N ALA A 346 -14.93 -5.25 -7.83
CA ALA A 346 -15.89 -4.32 -7.23
C ALA A 346 -15.53 -2.85 -7.52
N SER A 347 -14.24 -2.50 -7.49
CA SER A 347 -13.79 -1.14 -7.82
C SER A 347 -14.01 -0.80 -9.29
N LEU A 348 -13.69 -1.71 -10.21
CA LEU A 348 -13.90 -1.49 -11.65
C LEU A 348 -15.39 -1.41 -12.02
N GLN A 349 -16.25 -2.22 -11.40
CA GLN A 349 -17.69 -2.12 -11.59
C GLN A 349 -18.23 -0.73 -11.18
N ASP A 350 -17.83 -0.20 -10.02
CA ASP A 350 -18.21 1.16 -9.58
C ASP A 350 -17.70 2.26 -10.53
N ILE A 351 -16.43 2.18 -10.93
CA ILE A 351 -15.79 3.13 -11.84
C ILE A 351 -16.52 3.15 -13.20
N ILE A 352 -16.94 1.98 -13.68
CA ILE A 352 -17.67 1.82 -14.94
C ILE A 352 -19.10 2.36 -14.82
N GLU A 353 -19.86 1.98 -13.79
CA GLU A 353 -21.23 2.48 -13.59
C GLU A 353 -21.24 4.01 -13.44
N ARG A 354 -20.27 4.57 -12.72
CA ARG A 354 -20.07 6.02 -12.57
C ARG A 354 -19.75 6.70 -13.89
N PHE A 355 -18.90 6.12 -14.73
CA PHE A 355 -18.62 6.62 -16.07
C PHE A 355 -19.86 6.61 -16.97
N GLU A 356 -20.63 5.52 -16.94
CA GLU A 356 -21.88 5.39 -17.70
C GLU A 356 -22.91 6.41 -17.23
N ARG A 357 -23.12 6.53 -15.92
CA ARG A 357 -24.07 7.46 -15.29
C ARG A 357 -23.73 8.93 -15.52
N ARG A 358 -22.43 9.29 -15.56
CA ARG A 358 -21.95 10.65 -15.92
C ARG A 358 -22.02 10.95 -17.42
N SER A 359 -21.85 9.95 -18.26
CA SER A 359 -21.89 10.11 -19.73
C SER A 359 -23.33 10.13 -20.28
N GLY A 360 -24.24 9.41 -19.62
CA GLY A 360 -25.66 9.33 -19.95
C GLY A 360 -25.90 9.01 -21.42
N LYS A 361 -26.69 9.86 -22.10
CA LYS A 361 -27.00 9.72 -23.53
C LYS A 361 -25.80 9.93 -24.48
N SER A 362 -24.64 10.34 -23.97
CA SER A 362 -23.42 10.59 -24.76
C SER A 362 -22.32 9.55 -24.55
N LEU A 363 -22.67 8.38 -24.00
CA LEU A 363 -21.76 7.26 -23.73
C LEU A 363 -20.95 6.85 -24.97
N ASN A 364 -19.63 6.90 -24.85
CA ASN A 364 -18.68 6.40 -25.83
C ASN A 364 -17.44 5.86 -25.09
N TRP A 365 -17.21 4.56 -25.18
CA TRP A 365 -16.12 3.87 -24.46
C TRP A 365 -14.72 4.34 -24.85
N GLN A 366 -14.50 4.92 -26.03
CA GLN A 366 -13.20 5.51 -26.38
C GLN A 366 -12.82 6.70 -25.49
N LYS A 367 -13.80 7.33 -24.83
CA LYS A 367 -13.60 8.37 -23.81
C LYS A 367 -13.38 7.83 -22.39
N PHE A 368 -13.41 6.53 -22.18
CA PHE A 368 -13.13 5.94 -20.86
C PHE A 368 -11.75 6.37 -20.32
N PRO A 369 -10.61 6.24 -21.05
CA PRO A 369 -9.31 6.74 -20.58
C PRO A 369 -9.19 8.28 -20.57
N GLU A 370 -10.13 9.01 -21.19
CA GLU A 370 -10.24 10.47 -21.03
C GLU A 370 -10.95 10.86 -19.71
N LYS A 371 -11.65 9.91 -19.06
CA LYS A 371 -12.46 10.13 -17.85
C LYS A 371 -12.04 9.31 -16.64
N VAL A 372 -11.21 8.29 -16.84
CA VAL A 372 -10.74 7.35 -15.81
C VAL A 372 -9.22 7.22 -15.90
N ALA A 373 -8.56 7.17 -14.75
CA ALA A 373 -7.19 6.64 -14.60
C ALA A 373 -7.16 5.67 -13.40
N VAL A 374 -6.54 4.50 -13.55
CA VAL A 374 -6.46 3.46 -12.52
C VAL A 374 -4.99 3.22 -12.17
N GLN A 375 -4.60 3.58 -10.94
CA GLN A 375 -3.25 3.33 -10.44
C GLN A 375 -3.21 2.02 -9.65
N MET A 376 -2.40 1.07 -10.12
CA MET A 376 -2.04 -0.16 -9.41
C MET A 376 -0.90 0.13 -8.43
N ASN A 377 -1.18 0.01 -7.13
CA ASN A 377 -0.17 0.17 -6.08
C ASN A 377 0.50 -1.19 -5.74
N ASP A 378 1.71 -1.38 -6.28
CA ASP A 378 2.38 -2.68 -6.46
C ASP A 378 1.53 -3.66 -7.32
N THR A 379 1.85 -4.96 -7.25
CA THR A 379 1.30 -6.04 -8.08
C THR A 379 -0.02 -6.62 -7.56
N HIS A 380 -0.42 -6.34 -6.32
CA HIS A 380 -1.67 -6.88 -5.77
C HIS A 380 -2.93 -6.59 -6.62
N PRO A 381 -3.12 -5.40 -7.23
CA PRO A 381 -4.28 -5.13 -8.08
C PRO A 381 -4.06 -5.45 -9.58
N THR A 382 -3.03 -6.24 -9.98
CA THR A 382 -2.78 -6.61 -11.39
C THR A 382 -4.03 -7.13 -12.12
N LEU A 383 -4.92 -7.84 -11.41
CA LEU A 383 -6.16 -8.39 -11.96
C LEU A 383 -7.12 -7.31 -12.51
N CYS A 384 -6.89 -6.01 -12.26
CA CYS A 384 -7.60 -4.93 -12.93
C CYS A 384 -7.48 -4.99 -14.46
N ILE A 385 -6.33 -5.42 -14.98
CA ILE A 385 -6.08 -5.49 -16.43
C ILE A 385 -7.03 -6.51 -17.09
N PRO A 386 -7.01 -7.81 -16.75
CA PRO A 386 -7.93 -8.77 -17.35
C PRO A 386 -9.39 -8.54 -16.95
N GLU A 387 -9.69 -7.96 -15.78
CA GLU A 387 -11.07 -7.68 -15.37
C GLU A 387 -11.70 -6.51 -16.13
N LEU A 388 -10.96 -5.44 -16.41
CA LEU A 388 -11.45 -4.34 -17.24
C LEU A 388 -11.75 -4.84 -18.67
N ILE A 389 -10.86 -5.65 -19.24
CA ILE A 389 -11.08 -6.30 -20.55
C ILE A 389 -12.32 -7.21 -20.50
N ARG A 390 -12.47 -8.03 -19.44
CA ARG A 390 -13.63 -8.92 -19.26
C ARG A 390 -14.94 -8.14 -19.23
N ILE A 391 -15.01 -7.02 -18.49
CA ILE A 391 -16.23 -6.21 -18.43
C ILE A 391 -16.50 -5.58 -19.81
N LEU A 392 -15.48 -4.99 -20.46
CA LEU A 392 -15.65 -4.34 -21.76
C LEU A 392 -16.09 -5.31 -22.88
N ILE A 393 -15.56 -6.54 -22.91
CA ILE A 393 -15.97 -7.55 -23.90
C ILE A 393 -17.27 -8.23 -23.47
N ASP A 394 -17.25 -8.97 -22.36
CA ASP A 394 -18.31 -9.92 -21.99
C ASP A 394 -19.60 -9.24 -21.52
N VAL A 395 -19.51 -8.00 -20.99
CA VAL A 395 -20.66 -7.23 -20.48
C VAL A 395 -21.04 -6.07 -21.39
N LYS A 396 -20.07 -5.38 -22.00
CA LYS A 396 -20.31 -4.18 -22.82
C LYS A 396 -20.21 -4.41 -24.34
N GLY A 397 -19.76 -5.58 -24.79
CA GLY A 397 -19.78 -5.99 -26.21
C GLY A 397 -18.71 -5.35 -27.10
N LEU A 398 -17.61 -4.83 -26.54
CA LEU A 398 -16.51 -4.27 -27.32
C LEU A 398 -15.67 -5.37 -27.99
N SER A 399 -15.01 -5.03 -29.10
CA SER A 399 -13.99 -5.90 -29.67
C SER A 399 -12.73 -5.94 -28.80
N TRP A 400 -11.93 -7.01 -28.94
CA TRP A 400 -10.63 -7.17 -28.26
C TRP A 400 -9.73 -5.93 -28.42
N LYS A 401 -9.57 -5.45 -29.66
CA LYS A 401 -8.69 -4.32 -29.99
C LYS A 401 -9.12 -3.01 -29.29
N GLU A 402 -10.42 -2.78 -29.17
CA GLU A 402 -10.96 -1.62 -28.45
C GLU A 402 -10.80 -1.77 -26.94
N ALA A 403 -11.17 -2.93 -26.39
CA ALA A 403 -11.07 -3.20 -24.95
C ALA A 403 -9.61 -3.14 -24.46
N TRP A 404 -8.66 -3.68 -25.22
CA TRP A 404 -7.22 -3.63 -24.94
C TRP A 404 -6.68 -2.21 -25.04
N GLY A 405 -6.97 -1.50 -26.14
CA GLY A 405 -6.56 -0.11 -26.35
C GLY A 405 -7.19 0.88 -25.36
N ILE A 406 -8.35 0.56 -24.76
CA ILE A 406 -8.92 1.30 -23.62
C ILE A 406 -8.17 0.95 -22.33
N THR A 407 -7.95 -0.34 -22.06
CA THR A 407 -7.31 -0.84 -20.84
C THR A 407 -5.91 -0.27 -20.66
N GLN A 408 -5.05 -0.38 -21.69
CA GLN A 408 -3.68 0.15 -21.64
C GLN A 408 -3.66 1.64 -21.32
N ARG A 409 -4.49 2.46 -21.99
CA ARG A 409 -4.60 3.91 -21.74
C ARG A 409 -5.26 4.30 -20.41
N THR A 410 -5.85 3.35 -19.70
CA THR A 410 -6.52 3.59 -18.40
C THR A 410 -5.62 3.24 -17.22
N VAL A 411 -4.80 2.19 -17.35
CA VAL A 411 -4.07 1.57 -16.24
C VAL A 411 -2.61 2.03 -16.18
N ALA A 412 -2.11 2.29 -14.97
CA ALA A 412 -0.69 2.57 -14.69
C ALA A 412 -0.21 1.82 -13.44
N TYR A 413 1.10 1.54 -13.36
CA TYR A 413 1.74 0.66 -12.37
C TYR A 413 2.81 1.41 -11.56
N THR A 414 2.73 1.35 -10.23
CA THR A 414 3.84 1.74 -9.34
C THR A 414 4.47 0.51 -8.72
N ASN A 415 5.78 0.32 -8.92
CA ASN A 415 6.58 -0.73 -8.29
C ASN A 415 7.30 -0.22 -7.03
N HIS A 416 7.34 -1.04 -5.97
CA HIS A 416 8.05 -0.74 -4.71
C HIS A 416 9.13 -1.78 -4.35
N THR A 417 9.55 -2.60 -5.32
CA THR A 417 10.23 -3.87 -5.07
C THR A 417 11.47 -4.01 -5.95
N VAL A 418 12.65 -3.89 -5.30
CA VAL A 418 13.96 -4.01 -5.97
C VAL A 418 14.24 -5.44 -6.45
N LEU A 419 13.91 -6.44 -5.62
CA LEU A 419 14.28 -7.84 -5.83
C LEU A 419 13.35 -8.55 -6.84
N PRO A 420 13.83 -9.03 -8.00
CA PRO A 420 13.00 -9.73 -8.99
C PRO A 420 12.35 -11.02 -8.47
N GLU A 421 12.95 -11.66 -7.47
CA GLU A 421 12.42 -12.84 -6.78
C GLU A 421 11.23 -12.53 -5.85
N ALA A 422 11.06 -11.27 -5.44
CA ALA A 422 9.95 -10.81 -4.59
C ALA A 422 8.73 -10.31 -5.39
N LEU A 423 8.81 -10.29 -6.72
CA LEU A 423 7.67 -9.95 -7.60
C LEU A 423 6.65 -11.10 -7.63
N GLU A 424 5.37 -10.76 -7.50
CA GLU A 424 4.31 -11.75 -7.27
C GLU A 424 4.11 -12.71 -8.48
N LYS A 425 4.05 -14.02 -8.18
CA LYS A 425 3.87 -15.11 -9.14
C LYS A 425 2.81 -16.08 -8.65
N TRP A 426 1.78 -16.33 -9.46
CA TRP A 426 0.72 -17.28 -9.12
C TRP A 426 0.88 -18.60 -9.89
N SER A 427 0.41 -19.71 -9.31
CA SER A 427 0.25 -20.95 -10.06
C SER A 427 -0.81 -20.77 -11.13
N MET A 428 -0.48 -21.10 -12.38
CA MET A 428 -1.43 -21.04 -13.50
C MET A 428 -2.66 -21.91 -13.23
N ASN A 429 -2.48 -23.07 -12.58
CA ASN A 429 -3.58 -23.99 -12.26
C ASN A 429 -4.57 -23.36 -11.28
N LEU A 430 -4.07 -22.75 -10.19
CA LEU A 430 -4.92 -22.07 -9.21
C LEU A 430 -5.67 -20.87 -9.83
N LEU A 431 -5.01 -20.10 -10.69
CA LEU A 431 -5.66 -18.98 -11.38
C LEU A 431 -6.69 -19.48 -12.41
N GLN A 432 -6.43 -20.60 -13.09
CA GLN A 432 -7.32 -21.21 -14.07
C GLN A 432 -8.55 -21.88 -13.42
N GLU A 433 -8.41 -22.39 -12.20
CA GLU A 433 -9.49 -22.92 -11.36
C GLU A 433 -10.36 -21.79 -10.77
N LEU A 434 -9.74 -20.75 -10.20
CA LEU A 434 -10.47 -19.70 -9.48
C LEU A 434 -11.04 -18.61 -10.38
N LEU A 435 -10.36 -18.26 -11.48
CA LEU A 435 -10.66 -17.15 -12.38
C LEU A 435 -10.49 -17.58 -13.86
N PRO A 436 -11.26 -18.56 -14.35
CA PRO A 436 -11.01 -19.22 -15.63
C PRO A 436 -11.02 -18.27 -16.83
N ARG A 437 -11.95 -17.29 -16.84
CA ARG A 437 -12.08 -16.28 -17.90
C ARG A 437 -10.88 -15.33 -17.95
N HIS A 438 -10.34 -14.95 -16.80
CA HIS A 438 -9.15 -14.09 -16.71
C HIS A 438 -7.91 -14.81 -17.24
N VAL A 439 -7.79 -16.12 -17.08
CA VAL A 439 -6.69 -16.89 -17.68
C VAL A 439 -6.81 -17.00 -19.21
N GLU A 440 -8.01 -17.03 -19.78
CA GLU A 440 -8.16 -16.86 -21.24
C GLU A 440 -7.64 -15.49 -21.70
N ILE A 441 -8.07 -14.42 -21.03
CA ILE A 441 -7.67 -13.06 -21.37
C ILE A 441 -6.15 -12.88 -21.20
N ILE A 442 -5.54 -13.44 -20.15
CA ILE A 442 -4.08 -13.39 -19.94
C ILE A 442 -3.33 -14.17 -21.04
N LYS A 443 -3.86 -15.30 -21.55
CA LYS A 443 -3.27 -15.98 -22.72
C LYS A 443 -3.27 -15.08 -23.96
N MET A 444 -4.35 -14.33 -24.21
CA MET A 444 -4.43 -13.38 -25.31
C MET A 444 -3.44 -12.20 -25.14
N ILE A 445 -3.23 -11.69 -23.92
CA ILE A 445 -2.20 -10.66 -23.64
C ILE A 445 -0.78 -11.24 -23.84
N ASP A 446 -0.54 -12.48 -23.42
CA ASP A 446 0.75 -13.17 -23.60
C ASP A 446 1.06 -13.42 -25.09
N GLU A 447 0.05 -13.74 -25.90
CA GLU A 447 0.16 -13.90 -27.36
C GLU A 447 0.45 -12.56 -28.08
N GLU A 448 -0.27 -11.48 -27.76
CA GLU A 448 0.02 -10.13 -28.28
C GLU A 448 1.44 -9.65 -27.89
N LEU A 449 1.89 -9.95 -26.67
CA LEU A 449 3.26 -9.70 -26.23
C LEU A 449 4.27 -10.49 -27.06
N ILE A 450 4.05 -11.79 -27.25
CA ILE A 450 4.98 -12.65 -28.02
C ILE A 450 5.06 -12.17 -29.48
N ASN A 451 3.95 -11.76 -30.09
CA ASN A 451 3.94 -11.15 -31.41
C ASN A 451 4.78 -9.86 -31.44
N THR A 452 4.62 -8.98 -30.44
CA THR A 452 5.43 -7.75 -30.32
C THR A 452 6.94 -8.05 -30.19
N ILE A 453 7.31 -9.11 -29.47
CA ILE A 453 8.71 -9.54 -29.32
C ILE A 453 9.27 -10.09 -30.65
N ILE A 454 8.45 -10.81 -31.43
CA ILE A 454 8.81 -11.31 -32.76
C ILE A 454 8.94 -10.16 -33.78
N GLU A 455 8.11 -9.13 -33.68
CA GLU A 455 8.20 -7.94 -34.55
C GLU A 455 9.48 -7.12 -34.30
N GLU A 456 9.96 -7.02 -33.06
CA GLU A 456 11.20 -6.30 -32.72
C GLU A 456 12.47 -7.14 -32.94
N TYR A 457 12.51 -8.39 -32.46
CA TYR A 457 13.72 -9.22 -32.45
C TYR A 457 13.80 -10.23 -33.60
N GLY A 458 12.76 -10.32 -34.44
CA GLY A 458 12.68 -11.24 -35.56
C GLY A 458 12.39 -12.70 -35.18
N SER A 459 12.44 -13.58 -36.19
CA SER A 459 12.20 -15.03 -36.07
C SER A 459 13.30 -15.88 -36.71
N GLU A 460 14.46 -15.28 -36.97
CA GLU A 460 15.63 -15.91 -37.59
C GLU A 460 16.48 -16.62 -36.53
N ASP A 461 16.98 -15.87 -35.54
CA ASP A 461 17.66 -16.42 -34.35
C ASP A 461 16.63 -16.85 -33.30
N LEU A 462 16.32 -18.15 -33.33
CA LEU A 462 15.39 -18.77 -32.38
C LEU A 462 15.90 -18.78 -30.93
N GLU A 463 17.21 -18.77 -30.69
CA GLU A 463 17.78 -18.79 -29.33
C GLU A 463 17.74 -17.39 -28.69
N LEU A 464 18.06 -16.33 -29.46
CA LEU A 464 17.85 -14.96 -29.03
C LEU A 464 16.36 -14.70 -28.75
N LEU A 465 15.47 -15.07 -29.68
CA LEU A 465 14.03 -14.93 -29.49
C LEU A 465 13.54 -15.69 -28.24
N ARG A 466 14.02 -16.91 -28.03
CA ARG A 466 13.77 -17.71 -26.82
C ARG A 466 14.26 -17.02 -25.55
N GLU A 467 15.41 -16.36 -25.56
CA GLU A 467 15.89 -15.58 -24.42
C GLU A 467 14.94 -14.40 -24.11
N LYS A 468 14.60 -13.59 -25.12
CA LYS A 468 13.73 -12.41 -24.97
C LYS A 468 12.32 -12.78 -24.51
N VAL A 469 11.74 -13.83 -25.11
CA VAL A 469 10.47 -14.42 -24.64
C VAL A 469 10.62 -14.88 -23.19
N LYS A 470 11.64 -15.69 -22.83
CA LYS A 470 11.82 -16.17 -21.44
C LYS A 470 11.97 -15.04 -20.42
N GLN A 471 12.57 -13.92 -20.79
CA GLN A 471 12.71 -12.73 -19.95
C GLN A 471 11.37 -11.99 -19.77
N MET A 472 10.65 -11.68 -20.85
CA MET A 472 9.47 -10.81 -20.81
C MET A 472 8.13 -11.53 -20.59
N ARG A 473 7.99 -12.80 -20.97
CA ARG A 473 6.71 -13.52 -21.00
C ARG A 473 5.95 -13.50 -19.67
N ILE A 474 4.62 -13.45 -19.75
CA ILE A 474 3.70 -13.43 -18.59
C ILE A 474 3.41 -14.85 -18.11
N LEU A 475 3.18 -15.78 -19.05
CA LEU A 475 2.93 -17.19 -18.80
C LEU A 475 4.23 -18.01 -18.79
N ASP A 476 4.82 -18.16 -17.61
CA ASP A 476 6.07 -18.88 -17.40
C ASP A 476 5.88 -20.40 -17.46
N ASN A 477 6.80 -21.08 -18.16
CA ASN A 477 6.77 -22.52 -18.41
C ASN A 477 5.47 -23.06 -19.05
N VAL A 478 4.83 -22.28 -19.94
CA VAL A 478 3.67 -22.70 -20.74
C VAL A 478 4.09 -22.92 -22.19
N GLU A 479 3.39 -23.77 -22.94
CA GLU A 479 3.61 -23.89 -24.40
C GLU A 479 3.33 -22.54 -25.10
N LEU A 480 3.97 -22.30 -26.25
CA LEU A 480 3.63 -21.14 -27.09
C LEU A 480 2.23 -21.32 -27.73
N PRO A 481 1.52 -20.23 -28.07
CA PRO A 481 0.30 -20.31 -28.86
C PRO A 481 0.55 -21.03 -30.20
N SER A 482 -0.40 -21.84 -30.66
CA SER A 482 -0.20 -22.65 -31.88
C SER A 482 0.00 -21.78 -33.13
N ALA A 483 -0.63 -20.61 -33.19
CA ALA A 483 -0.43 -19.64 -34.27
C ALA A 483 1.02 -19.12 -34.32
N VAL A 484 1.62 -18.83 -33.16
CA VAL A 484 3.04 -18.45 -33.05
C VAL A 484 3.95 -19.60 -33.50
N ILE A 485 3.68 -20.84 -33.07
CA ILE A 485 4.48 -22.00 -33.48
C ILE A 485 4.41 -22.19 -35.01
N ASP A 486 3.21 -22.18 -35.60
CA ASP A 486 3.05 -22.35 -37.05
C ASP A 486 3.57 -21.14 -37.86
N PHE A 487 3.70 -19.95 -37.25
CA PHE A 487 4.41 -18.80 -37.85
C PHE A 487 5.93 -19.02 -37.84
N LEU A 488 6.51 -19.35 -36.68
CA LEU A 488 7.96 -19.57 -36.54
C LEU A 488 8.45 -20.72 -37.43
N VAL A 489 7.67 -21.79 -37.55
CA VAL A 489 7.97 -22.91 -38.45
C VAL A 489 8.01 -22.45 -39.91
N LYS A 490 7.03 -21.67 -40.38
CA LYS A 490 7.04 -21.12 -41.77
C LYS A 490 8.18 -20.14 -42.01
N SER A 491 8.55 -19.34 -41.00
CA SER A 491 9.70 -18.43 -41.10
C SER A 491 10.99 -19.22 -41.31
N GLN A 492 11.20 -20.29 -40.55
CA GLN A 492 12.37 -21.16 -40.66
C GLN A 492 12.37 -21.97 -41.96
N GLU A 493 11.21 -22.46 -42.43
CA GLU A 493 11.05 -23.06 -43.76
C GLU A 493 11.46 -22.08 -44.89
N ASN A 494 11.03 -20.82 -44.82
CA ASN A 494 11.40 -19.79 -45.80
C ASN A 494 12.90 -19.47 -45.79
N LEU A 495 13.52 -19.36 -44.60
CA LEU A 495 14.96 -19.13 -44.47
C LEU A 495 15.78 -20.27 -45.09
N LEU A 496 15.41 -21.53 -44.80
CA LEU A 496 16.04 -22.72 -45.39
C LEU A 496 15.92 -22.72 -46.93
N ASN A 497 14.74 -22.43 -47.45
CA ASN A 497 14.51 -22.34 -48.90
C ASN A 497 15.35 -21.23 -49.55
N ASN A 498 15.43 -20.05 -48.93
CA ASN A 498 16.24 -18.94 -49.42
C ASN A 498 17.73 -19.29 -49.47
N SER A 499 18.28 -19.90 -48.42
CA SER A 499 19.70 -20.34 -48.41
C SER A 499 20.00 -21.34 -49.54
N VAL A 500 19.07 -22.26 -49.85
CA VAL A 500 19.21 -23.23 -50.95
C VAL A 500 19.04 -22.60 -52.34
N GLU A 501 18.46 -21.39 -52.44
CA GLU A 501 18.47 -20.59 -53.67
C GLU A 501 19.69 -19.66 -53.79
N GLU A 502 20.33 -19.28 -52.69
CA GLU A 502 21.57 -18.50 -52.71
C GLU A 502 22.80 -19.38 -52.96
N GLU A 503 22.90 -20.56 -52.34
CA GLU A 503 23.95 -21.55 -52.64
C GLU A 503 23.99 -21.91 -54.14
N LYS A 504 22.83 -22.06 -54.79
CA LYS A 504 22.75 -22.33 -56.24
C LYS A 504 23.20 -21.16 -57.12
N LYS A 505 22.93 -19.91 -56.71
CA LYS A 505 23.44 -18.72 -57.43
C LYS A 505 24.96 -18.60 -57.27
N GLU A 506 25.48 -18.98 -56.10
CA GLU A 506 26.92 -19.08 -55.87
C GLU A 506 27.59 -20.25 -56.61
N GLU A 507 26.87 -21.31 -56.98
CA GLU A 507 27.36 -22.34 -57.91
C GLU A 507 27.29 -21.85 -59.38
N ASP A 508 26.17 -21.26 -59.80
CA ASP A 508 25.98 -20.71 -61.16
C ASP A 508 27.00 -19.61 -61.54
N GLU A 509 27.44 -18.76 -60.59
CA GLU A 509 28.50 -17.77 -60.88
C GLU A 509 29.91 -18.40 -60.99
N LYS A 510 30.17 -19.53 -60.32
CA LYS A 510 31.51 -20.16 -60.30
C LYS A 510 31.83 -20.98 -61.55
N ASP A 511 30.83 -21.43 -62.30
CA ASP A 511 31.01 -22.25 -63.52
C ASP A 511 31.40 -21.43 -64.78
N SER A 512 31.71 -20.14 -64.64
CA SER A 512 31.99 -19.22 -65.75
C SER A 512 33.48 -18.99 -66.08
N GLU A 513 34.42 -19.33 -65.18
CA GLU A 513 35.87 -19.18 -65.41
C GLU A 513 36.72 -20.43 -65.03
N THR A 514 36.85 -21.42 -65.94
CA THR A 514 38.17 -21.96 -66.39
C THR A 514 38.08 -23.07 -67.44
N GLU A 515 38.16 -22.73 -68.73
CA GLU A 515 38.62 -23.68 -69.75
C GLU A 515 40.17 -23.73 -69.79
N LYS A 516 40.80 -24.88 -69.51
CA LYS A 516 41.52 -25.69 -70.55
C LYS A 516 42.35 -26.90 -70.07
N LYS A 517 42.30 -27.93 -70.92
CA LYS A 517 43.28 -29.03 -71.16
C LYS A 517 43.33 -30.24 -70.22
N ILE A 518 42.45 -31.20 -70.57
CA ILE A 518 42.75 -32.63 -70.75
C ILE A 518 44.08 -32.82 -71.56
N GLU A 519 44.88 -33.89 -71.42
CA GLU A 519 44.65 -35.28 -71.90
C GLU A 519 45.64 -36.32 -71.26
N PRO A 520 45.51 -37.66 -71.47
CA PRO A 520 45.69 -38.64 -70.39
C PRO A 520 46.73 -39.77 -70.65
N THR A 521 46.85 -40.75 -69.74
CA THR A 521 46.80 -42.21 -70.11
C THR A 521 46.63 -43.21 -68.94
N ASP A 522 45.90 -44.29 -69.24
CA ASP A 522 45.99 -45.69 -68.76
C ASP A 522 45.75 -46.18 -67.29
N LYS A 523 44.49 -46.65 -67.09
CA LYS A 523 44.11 -48.05 -66.76
C LYS A 523 44.51 -48.70 -65.41
N VAL A 524 43.69 -48.40 -64.40
CA VAL A 524 42.75 -49.34 -63.72
C VAL A 524 43.20 -50.79 -63.42
N LYS A 525 43.23 -51.16 -62.13
CA LYS A 525 42.35 -52.23 -61.58
C LYS A 525 42.31 -52.32 -60.04
N ASN A 526 41.09 -52.21 -59.50
CA ASN A 526 40.60 -52.72 -58.19
C ASN A 526 41.25 -52.11 -56.91
N SER A 527 40.55 -51.94 -55.78
CA SER A 527 39.24 -52.46 -55.33
C SER A 527 38.55 -51.58 -54.27
N ASN A 528 37.20 -51.65 -54.25
CA ASN A 528 36.27 -51.36 -53.13
C ASN A 528 36.14 -49.90 -52.64
N GLY A 529 34.91 -49.36 -52.64
CA GLY A 529 34.58 -48.13 -51.91
C GLY A 529 33.39 -47.30 -52.41
N ASP A 530 32.29 -47.90 -52.89
CA ASP A 530 31.07 -47.13 -53.17
C ASP A 530 30.40 -46.69 -51.86
N ASP A 531 30.53 -45.41 -51.51
CA ASP A 531 29.81 -44.79 -50.38
C ASP A 531 29.44 -43.34 -50.75
N VAL A 532 28.60 -43.20 -51.79
CA VAL A 532 28.06 -41.91 -52.25
C VAL A 532 27.12 -41.37 -51.18
N LYS A 533 27.64 -40.45 -50.35
CA LYS A 533 26.81 -39.67 -49.43
C LYS A 533 25.90 -38.74 -50.21
N GLU A 534 24.63 -39.10 -50.36
CA GLU A 534 23.58 -38.16 -50.73
C GLU A 534 23.57 -36.99 -49.74
N THR A 535 23.82 -35.78 -50.24
CA THR A 535 23.63 -34.53 -49.50
C THR A 535 22.13 -34.33 -49.27
N LYS A 536 21.66 -34.73 -48.09
CA LYS A 536 20.25 -34.56 -47.69
C LYS A 536 19.94 -33.08 -47.51
N VAL A 537 19.12 -32.55 -48.41
CA VAL A 537 18.39 -31.29 -48.21
C VAL A 537 17.59 -31.39 -46.89
N PRO A 538 17.65 -30.40 -45.99
CA PRO A 538 16.85 -30.36 -44.77
C PRO A 538 15.35 -30.48 -45.09
N LYS A 539 14.60 -31.22 -44.27
CA LYS A 539 13.16 -31.44 -44.49
C LYS A 539 12.31 -30.50 -43.64
N VAL A 540 11.10 -30.24 -44.12
CA VAL A 540 10.01 -29.54 -43.41
C VAL A 540 9.77 -30.11 -42.00
N GLU A 541 9.97 -31.41 -41.81
CA GLU A 541 9.85 -32.08 -40.51
C GLU A 541 10.92 -31.61 -39.50
N ASP A 542 12.12 -31.30 -39.97
CA ASP A 542 13.26 -30.87 -39.13
C ASP A 542 13.03 -29.46 -38.55
N ALA A 543 12.54 -28.52 -39.36
CA ALA A 543 12.19 -27.16 -38.91
C ALA A 543 11.08 -27.19 -37.84
N LYS A 544 10.04 -28.02 -38.05
CA LYS A 544 8.93 -28.19 -37.11
C LYS A 544 9.36 -28.89 -35.81
N MET A 545 10.35 -29.78 -35.87
CA MET A 545 10.94 -30.40 -34.68
C MET A 545 11.86 -29.42 -33.93
N ASN A 546 12.66 -28.62 -34.64
CA ASN A 546 13.58 -27.64 -34.05
C ASN A 546 12.82 -26.57 -33.23
N VAL A 547 11.85 -25.87 -33.83
CA VAL A 547 11.04 -24.85 -33.12
C VAL A 547 10.36 -25.43 -31.87
N LYS A 548 9.88 -26.68 -31.93
CA LYS A 548 9.27 -27.36 -30.77
C LYS A 548 10.26 -27.71 -29.67
N LEU A 549 11.51 -28.05 -30.00
CA LEU A 549 12.56 -28.33 -29.03
C LEU A 549 13.06 -27.05 -28.34
N VAL A 550 13.28 -25.99 -29.10
CA VAL A 550 13.72 -24.67 -28.59
C VAL A 550 12.74 -24.12 -27.55
N PHE A 551 11.44 -24.13 -27.85
CA PHE A 551 10.41 -23.54 -27.00
C PHE A 551 9.66 -24.56 -26.11
N GLN A 552 10.26 -25.73 -25.84
CA GLN A 552 9.63 -26.78 -25.02
C GLN A 552 9.57 -26.38 -23.52
N PRO A 553 8.40 -26.49 -22.85
CA PRO A 553 8.33 -26.33 -21.40
C PRO A 553 9.05 -27.46 -20.64
N ASP A 554 9.72 -27.14 -19.54
CA ASP A 554 10.28 -28.13 -18.61
C ASP A 554 9.16 -28.72 -17.76
N LEU A 555 8.84 -30.01 -17.96
CA LEU A 555 7.83 -30.75 -17.22
C LEU A 555 8.08 -30.81 -15.70
N LYS A 556 9.29 -30.45 -15.23
CA LYS A 556 9.65 -30.38 -13.80
C LYS A 556 9.36 -29.02 -13.16
N GLN A 557 9.17 -27.96 -13.96
CA GLN A 557 8.93 -26.61 -13.46
C GLN A 557 7.43 -26.31 -13.34
N PRO A 558 7.00 -25.52 -12.34
CA PRO A 558 5.60 -25.12 -12.23
C PRO A 558 5.20 -24.16 -13.37
N LYS A 559 3.96 -24.26 -13.85
CA LYS A 559 3.35 -23.25 -14.73
C LYS A 559 2.96 -22.04 -13.88
N LEU A 560 3.54 -20.86 -14.17
CA LEU A 560 3.35 -19.65 -13.35
C LEU A 560 2.84 -18.47 -14.19
N VAL A 561 2.18 -17.53 -13.51
CA VAL A 561 1.75 -16.24 -14.06
C VAL A 561 2.54 -15.14 -13.36
N ARG A 562 3.38 -14.40 -14.12
CA ARG A 562 4.23 -13.32 -13.60
C ARG A 562 3.46 -12.00 -13.57
N MET A 563 2.93 -11.62 -12.42
CA MET A 563 2.00 -10.48 -12.29
C MET A 563 2.65 -9.14 -12.62
N ALA A 564 3.93 -8.98 -12.27
CA ALA A 564 4.70 -7.79 -12.62
C ALA A 564 4.84 -7.58 -14.15
N ASN A 565 5.08 -8.66 -14.91
CA ASN A 565 5.19 -8.59 -16.37
C ASN A 565 3.83 -8.19 -16.98
N LEU A 566 2.72 -8.76 -16.49
CA LEU A 566 1.37 -8.37 -16.87
C LEU A 566 1.09 -6.88 -16.59
N CYS A 567 1.55 -6.33 -15.47
CA CYS A 567 1.45 -4.89 -15.18
C CYS A 567 2.21 -4.01 -16.17
N VAL A 568 3.43 -4.39 -16.57
CA VAL A 568 4.26 -3.62 -17.51
C VAL A 568 3.67 -3.62 -18.92
N VAL A 569 3.09 -4.73 -19.35
CA VAL A 569 2.43 -4.87 -20.65
C VAL A 569 1.08 -4.13 -20.70
N GLY A 570 0.24 -4.33 -19.67
CA GLY A 570 -1.12 -3.79 -19.61
C GLY A 570 -1.26 -2.35 -19.11
N GLY A 571 -0.18 -1.69 -18.68
CA GLY A 571 -0.19 -0.28 -18.29
C GLY A 571 0.52 0.64 -19.29
N HIS A 572 0.03 1.89 -19.43
CA HIS A 572 0.68 2.93 -20.24
C HIS A 572 1.85 3.63 -19.52
N ALA A 573 2.01 3.40 -18.21
CA ALA A 573 3.11 3.96 -17.42
C ALA A 573 3.51 3.00 -16.30
N VAL A 574 4.82 2.92 -16.07
CA VAL A 574 5.47 2.14 -15.02
C VAL A 574 6.39 3.07 -14.25
N ASN A 575 6.26 3.18 -12.93
CA ASN A 575 7.10 4.08 -12.15
C ASN A 575 7.73 3.43 -10.91
N GLY A 576 8.98 3.83 -10.63
CA GLY A 576 9.63 3.62 -9.35
C GLY A 576 9.35 4.78 -8.36
N VAL A 577 9.84 4.62 -7.13
CA VAL A 577 9.45 5.42 -5.95
C VAL A 577 10.60 6.18 -5.25
N ALA A 578 11.76 6.17 -5.89
CA ALA A 578 12.95 6.99 -5.66
C ALA A 578 13.78 6.98 -6.96
N GLN A 579 14.74 7.89 -7.14
CA GLN A 579 15.50 7.98 -8.38
C GLN A 579 16.33 6.71 -8.65
N ILE A 580 17.21 6.32 -7.73
CA ILE A 580 18.05 5.12 -7.85
C ILE A 580 17.20 3.86 -8.03
N HIS A 581 16.09 3.73 -7.30
CA HIS A 581 15.15 2.62 -7.48
C HIS A 581 14.58 2.58 -8.90
N SER A 582 14.17 3.73 -9.44
CA SER A 582 13.64 3.81 -10.81
C SER A 582 14.69 3.46 -11.87
N ASP A 583 15.97 3.73 -11.60
CA ASP A 583 17.07 3.34 -12.47
C ASP A 583 17.39 1.84 -12.37
N ILE A 584 17.30 1.21 -11.19
CA ILE A 584 17.40 -0.26 -11.03
C ILE A 584 16.22 -0.96 -11.73
N VAL A 585 15.00 -0.42 -11.60
CA VAL A 585 13.80 -0.91 -12.30
C VAL A 585 14.00 -0.95 -13.83
N LYS A 586 14.70 0.05 -14.40
CA LYS A 586 15.06 0.13 -15.83
C LYS A 586 16.24 -0.75 -16.24
N LYS A 587 17.27 -0.86 -15.40
CA LYS A 587 18.55 -1.52 -15.74
C LYS A 587 18.57 -3.01 -15.44
N GLU A 588 17.84 -3.45 -14.43
CA GLU A 588 17.93 -4.79 -13.88
C GLU A 588 16.58 -5.51 -13.85
N VAL A 589 15.53 -4.88 -13.28
CA VAL A 589 14.25 -5.57 -13.01
C VAL A 589 13.43 -5.82 -14.29
N PHE A 590 13.31 -4.82 -15.16
CA PHE A 590 12.51 -4.89 -16.40
C PHE A 590 13.29 -4.45 -17.64
N ASN A 591 14.57 -4.83 -17.74
CA ASN A 591 15.50 -4.26 -18.74
C ASN A 591 15.03 -4.43 -20.20
N GLU A 592 14.51 -5.60 -20.59
CA GLU A 592 14.02 -5.79 -21.96
C GLU A 592 12.74 -4.98 -22.25
N PHE A 593 11.83 -4.88 -21.28
CA PHE A 593 10.65 -4.02 -21.43
C PHE A 593 11.01 -2.52 -21.53
N TYR A 594 12.10 -2.09 -20.89
CA TYR A 594 12.63 -0.73 -21.03
C TYR A 594 13.31 -0.50 -22.39
N LYS A 595 13.78 -1.55 -23.08
CA LYS A 595 14.22 -1.47 -24.48
C LYS A 595 13.04 -1.32 -25.43
N LEU A 596 11.98 -2.12 -25.25
CA LEU A 596 10.75 -2.05 -26.05
C LEU A 596 9.98 -0.74 -25.89
N TRP A 597 9.80 -0.28 -24.65
CA TRP A 597 8.90 0.84 -24.31
C TRP A 597 9.56 1.81 -23.32
N PRO A 598 10.66 2.48 -23.71
CA PRO A 598 11.43 3.36 -22.81
C PRO A 598 10.58 4.52 -22.23
N GLU A 599 9.57 4.98 -22.97
CA GLU A 599 8.65 6.04 -22.59
C GLU A 599 7.68 5.67 -21.45
N LYS A 600 7.40 4.37 -21.24
CA LYS A 600 6.60 3.91 -20.10
C LYS A 600 7.29 4.18 -18.76
N PHE A 601 8.63 4.19 -18.69
CA PHE A 601 9.36 4.07 -17.43
C PHE A 601 9.75 5.41 -16.80
N GLN A 602 9.03 5.79 -15.74
CA GLN A 602 9.17 7.06 -15.02
C GLN A 602 9.75 6.88 -13.59
N ASN A 603 10.15 8.00 -12.96
CA ASN A 603 10.30 8.12 -11.51
C ASN A 603 9.14 8.97 -10.94
N LYS A 604 8.70 8.63 -9.73
CA LYS A 604 7.88 9.46 -8.84
C LYS A 604 8.36 9.27 -7.40
N THR A 605 9.42 9.99 -6.98
CA THR A 605 9.94 9.91 -5.61
C THR A 605 8.80 10.07 -4.59
N ASN A 606 8.72 9.16 -3.63
CA ASN A 606 7.71 9.19 -2.57
C ASN A 606 7.69 10.52 -1.79
N GLY A 607 6.63 10.71 -1.01
CA GLY A 607 6.48 11.82 -0.08
C GLY A 607 5.52 11.49 1.05
N VAL A 608 5.45 12.36 2.05
CA VAL A 608 4.53 12.28 3.19
C VAL A 608 3.84 13.61 3.41
N THR A 609 2.62 13.60 3.95
CA THR A 609 1.86 14.84 4.14
C THR A 609 2.46 15.68 5.29
N PRO A 610 2.77 16.97 5.07
CA PRO A 610 3.27 17.86 6.11
C PRO A 610 2.19 18.18 7.17
N ARG A 611 0.89 18.02 6.84
CA ARG A 611 -0.22 18.21 7.79
C ARG A 611 -0.11 17.22 8.94
N ARG A 612 -0.19 15.91 8.67
CA ARG A 612 -0.06 14.91 9.74
C ARG A 612 1.33 14.91 10.37
N TRP A 613 2.37 14.92 9.54
CA TRP A 613 3.74 14.60 9.98
C TRP A 613 4.58 15.80 10.42
N ILE A 614 4.04 17.02 10.41
CA ILE A 614 4.59 18.17 11.14
C ILE A 614 3.46 18.94 11.84
N GLY A 615 2.49 19.43 11.07
CA GLY A 615 1.42 20.34 11.53
C GLY A 615 0.64 19.86 12.75
N PHE A 616 0.23 18.59 12.74
CA PHE A 616 -0.66 18.02 13.74
C PHE A 616 0.05 17.15 14.78
N CYS A 617 1.08 16.37 14.41
CA CYS A 617 1.85 15.60 15.39
C CYS A 617 2.85 16.47 16.20
N ASN A 618 3.29 17.60 15.65
CA ASN A 618 4.28 18.47 16.28
C ASN A 618 3.83 19.95 16.26
N PRO A 619 2.76 20.31 16.99
CA PRO A 619 2.19 21.65 16.99
C PRO A 619 3.12 22.71 17.62
N GLU A 620 4.04 22.31 18.51
CA GLU A 620 5.05 23.22 19.08
C GLU A 620 6.09 23.63 18.02
N LEU A 621 6.69 22.67 17.32
CA LEU A 621 7.60 22.97 16.21
C LEU A 621 6.86 23.73 15.08
N SER A 622 5.61 23.37 14.80
CA SER A 622 4.80 24.05 13.78
C SER A 622 4.55 25.52 14.08
N LYS A 623 4.42 25.91 15.36
CA LYS A 623 4.36 27.32 15.78
C LYS A 623 5.70 28.04 15.54
N ILE A 624 6.82 27.38 15.84
CA ILE A 624 8.17 27.92 15.60
C ILE A 624 8.41 28.12 14.09
N ILE A 625 8.17 27.09 13.25
CA ILE A 625 8.29 27.21 11.79
C ILE A 625 7.41 28.36 11.28
N THR A 626 6.17 28.49 11.77
CA THR A 626 5.25 29.57 11.41
C THR A 626 5.75 30.96 11.82
N LYS A 627 6.37 31.11 13.01
CA LYS A 627 7.03 32.35 13.46
C LYS A 627 8.17 32.75 12.52
N TRP A 628 9.07 31.81 12.22
CA TRP A 628 10.32 32.10 11.49
C TRP A 628 10.19 32.12 9.96
N THR A 629 9.15 31.51 9.40
CA THR A 629 8.74 31.67 7.98
C THR A 629 7.64 32.74 7.78
N GLY A 630 7.18 33.36 8.86
CA GLY A 630 6.19 34.45 8.86
C GLY A 630 4.74 34.05 8.52
N SER A 631 4.47 32.81 8.13
CA SER A 631 3.12 32.33 7.82
C SER A 631 3.01 30.80 7.86
N VAL A 632 1.86 30.28 8.28
CA VAL A 632 1.55 28.83 8.32
C VAL A 632 1.34 28.19 6.93
N ASP A 633 1.48 28.99 5.87
CA ASP A 633 1.36 28.60 4.47
C ASP A 633 2.35 27.52 4.01
N TRP A 634 3.43 27.28 4.76
CA TRP A 634 4.36 26.17 4.54
C TRP A 634 3.70 24.78 4.62
N LEU A 635 2.51 24.64 5.22
CA LEU A 635 1.74 23.38 5.22
C LEU A 635 1.13 22.99 3.86
N ILE A 636 1.15 23.92 2.89
CA ILE A 636 0.79 23.69 1.49
C ILE A 636 2.04 23.94 0.63
N ASN A 637 2.63 25.13 0.76
CA ASN A 637 3.81 25.56 0.02
C ASN A 637 5.10 25.17 0.77
N THR A 638 5.38 23.86 0.86
CA THR A 638 6.47 23.31 1.71
C THR A 638 7.87 23.81 1.37
N GLU A 639 8.09 24.35 0.17
CA GLU A 639 9.35 25.00 -0.23
C GLU A 639 9.77 26.13 0.72
N LYS A 640 8.82 26.77 1.40
CA LYS A 640 9.08 27.79 2.44
C LYS A 640 9.88 27.28 3.64
N LEU A 641 9.94 25.97 3.87
CA LEU A 641 10.83 25.39 4.88
C LEU A 641 12.31 25.71 4.59
N ALA A 642 12.70 25.85 3.33
CA ALA A 642 14.08 26.20 2.95
C ALA A 642 14.52 27.58 3.46
N GLU A 643 13.59 28.47 3.83
CA GLU A 643 13.92 29.77 4.43
C GLU A 643 14.59 29.63 5.80
N LEU A 644 14.31 28.54 6.54
CA LEU A 644 14.95 28.25 7.83
C LEU A 644 16.47 28.08 7.72
N ARG A 645 17.01 27.77 6.53
CA ARG A 645 18.47 27.75 6.28
C ARG A 645 19.13 29.08 6.63
N LYS A 646 18.43 30.22 6.46
CA LYS A 646 18.91 31.57 6.80
C LYS A 646 19.09 31.79 8.31
N PHE A 647 18.40 31.00 9.13
CA PHE A 647 18.30 31.17 10.58
C PHE A 647 18.94 30.01 11.36
N ALA A 648 19.55 29.02 10.71
CA ALA A 648 20.07 27.81 11.36
C ALA A 648 21.18 28.07 12.42
N ASP A 649 21.88 29.20 12.33
CA ASP A 649 22.88 29.67 13.31
C ASP A 649 22.31 30.69 14.34
N ASN A 650 21.02 31.03 14.26
CA ASN A 650 20.39 32.01 15.16
C ASN A 650 20.10 31.40 16.54
N GLU A 651 20.60 32.02 17.60
CA GLU A 651 20.55 31.47 18.96
C GLU A 651 19.15 31.49 19.59
N GLU A 652 18.26 32.41 19.18
CA GLU A 652 16.86 32.43 19.60
C GLU A 652 16.10 31.23 18.98
N LEU A 653 16.21 31.04 17.66
CA LEU A 653 15.63 29.86 16.99
C LEU A 653 16.17 28.57 17.58
N GLN A 654 17.50 28.46 17.79
CA GLN A 654 18.08 27.27 18.41
C GLN A 654 17.67 27.06 19.88
N SER A 655 17.22 28.10 20.59
CA SER A 655 16.66 27.96 21.94
C SER A 655 15.24 27.39 21.87
N GLU A 656 14.36 28.01 21.08
CA GLU A 656 12.97 27.54 20.89
C GLU A 656 12.92 26.10 20.34
N TRP A 657 13.80 25.78 19.39
CA TRP A 657 13.86 24.46 18.75
C TRP A 657 14.24 23.34 19.72
N ARG A 658 15.21 23.59 20.61
CA ARG A 658 15.59 22.64 21.67
C ARG A 658 14.52 22.51 22.73
N GLU A 659 13.82 23.60 23.08
CA GLU A 659 12.71 23.54 24.03
C GLU A 659 11.55 22.69 23.50
N ALA A 660 11.12 22.90 22.24
CA ALA A 660 10.09 22.09 21.61
C ALA A 660 10.49 20.61 21.49
N LYS A 661 11.75 20.31 21.14
CA LYS A 661 12.26 18.94 21.14
C LYS A 661 12.22 18.31 22.53
N MET A 662 12.68 19.03 23.56
CA MET A 662 12.66 18.61 24.97
C MET A 662 11.23 18.38 25.48
N ASN A 663 10.26 19.21 25.11
CA ASN A 663 8.85 19.01 25.47
C ASN A 663 8.25 17.77 24.81
N ASN A 664 8.56 17.50 23.54
CA ASN A 664 8.16 16.26 22.89
C ASN A 664 8.86 15.04 23.49
N LYS A 665 10.12 15.14 23.92
CA LYS A 665 10.82 14.09 24.68
C LYS A 665 10.13 13.78 26.01
N LYS A 666 9.63 14.78 26.77
CA LYS A 666 8.86 14.55 28.00
C LYS A 666 7.54 13.79 27.76
N LYS A 667 6.83 14.08 26.67
CA LYS A 667 5.64 13.31 26.23
C LYS A 667 6.03 11.87 25.90
N LEU A 668 7.13 11.69 25.15
CA LEU A 668 7.63 10.38 24.79
C LEU A 668 8.11 9.55 26.00
N VAL A 669 8.81 10.15 26.98
CA VAL A 669 9.16 9.49 28.26
C VAL A 669 7.90 8.97 28.97
N SER A 670 6.84 9.78 29.01
CA SER A 670 5.56 9.41 29.63
C SER A 670 4.91 8.23 28.90
N PHE A 671 4.89 8.27 27.57
CA PHE A 671 4.39 7.19 26.72
C PHE A 671 5.21 5.89 26.83
N LEU A 672 6.55 5.97 26.83
CA LEU A 672 7.43 4.80 27.01
C LEU A 672 7.17 4.13 28.36
N LYS A 673 7.04 4.92 29.43
CA LYS A 673 6.69 4.43 30.77
C LYS A 673 5.31 3.77 30.79
N GLU A 674 4.32 4.35 30.12
CA GLU A 674 2.97 3.78 30.02
C GLU A 674 2.97 2.43 29.27
N LYS A 675 3.65 2.33 28.13
CA LYS A 675 3.61 1.14 27.26
C LYS A 675 4.58 0.03 27.66
N THR A 676 5.63 0.33 28.45
CA THR A 676 6.71 -0.63 28.74
C THR A 676 7.11 -0.71 30.22
N GLY A 677 6.61 0.18 31.08
CA GLY A 677 7.01 0.29 32.49
C GLY A 677 8.37 0.95 32.73
N TYR A 678 9.27 0.98 31.75
CA TYR A 678 10.61 1.56 31.90
C TYR A 678 10.57 3.08 32.10
N VAL A 679 11.33 3.56 33.09
CA VAL A 679 11.62 4.98 33.28
C VAL A 679 12.95 5.30 32.58
N VAL A 680 12.98 6.39 31.81
CA VAL A 680 14.15 6.85 31.06
C VAL A 680 14.27 8.38 31.16
N SER A 681 15.48 8.92 31.16
CA SER A 681 15.71 10.38 31.24
C SER A 681 15.42 11.09 29.90
N PRO A 682 14.76 12.28 29.90
CA PRO A 682 14.58 13.09 28.70
C PRO A 682 15.86 13.84 28.26
N ASP A 683 16.91 13.88 29.08
CA ASP A 683 18.15 14.63 28.77
C ASP A 683 19.12 13.84 27.90
N ALA A 684 19.00 12.51 27.91
CA ALA A 684 19.72 11.59 27.03
C ALA A 684 19.31 11.76 25.56
N LEU A 685 20.18 11.36 24.62
CA LEU A 685 19.91 11.34 23.18
C LEU A 685 18.89 10.24 22.84
N PHE A 686 17.78 10.60 22.19
CA PHE A 686 16.76 9.65 21.73
C PHE A 686 17.08 9.14 20.32
N ASP A 687 17.46 7.85 20.26
CA ASP A 687 18.03 7.15 19.11
C ASP A 687 17.08 6.03 18.66
N VAL A 688 16.43 6.19 17.51
CA VAL A 688 15.16 5.48 17.21
C VAL A 688 15.21 4.67 15.91
N GLN A 689 14.88 3.37 15.99
CA GLN A 689 14.73 2.47 14.84
C GLN A 689 13.32 1.88 14.78
N ILE A 690 12.41 2.57 14.08
CA ILE A 690 11.01 2.12 13.91
C ILE A 690 10.67 1.77 12.46
N LYS A 691 10.56 0.47 12.20
CA LYS A 691 10.23 -0.16 10.90
C LYS A 691 9.97 -1.66 11.11
N ARG A 692 9.28 -2.30 10.15
CA ARG A 692 9.04 -3.77 10.10
C ARG A 692 10.32 -4.54 10.45
N ILE A 693 10.22 -5.54 11.32
CA ILE A 693 11.38 -6.34 11.76
C ILE A 693 11.73 -7.35 10.67
N HIS A 694 12.96 -7.29 10.16
CA HIS A 694 13.45 -8.14 9.07
C HIS A 694 14.98 -8.06 9.02
N GLU A 695 15.65 -9.17 8.72
CA GLU A 695 17.13 -9.20 8.68
C GLU A 695 17.74 -8.11 7.77
N TYR A 696 17.21 -7.85 6.57
CA TYR A 696 17.73 -6.79 5.69
C TYR A 696 17.52 -5.35 6.19
N LYS A 697 16.58 -5.12 7.12
CA LYS A 697 16.38 -3.83 7.81
C LYS A 697 17.37 -3.64 8.97
N ARG A 698 18.12 -4.69 9.31
CA ARG A 698 19.27 -4.74 10.22
C ARG A 698 19.02 -4.15 11.61
N GLN A 699 17.85 -4.38 12.22
CA GLN A 699 17.70 -4.18 13.67
C GLN A 699 18.77 -4.95 14.48
N LEU A 700 19.23 -6.10 13.94
CA LEU A 700 20.33 -6.89 14.49
C LEU A 700 21.68 -6.14 14.51
N LEU A 701 22.00 -5.33 13.49
CA LEU A 701 23.22 -4.50 13.47
C LEU A 701 23.20 -3.44 14.58
N ASN A 702 22.06 -2.75 14.74
CA ASN A 702 21.88 -1.74 15.78
C ASN A 702 22.04 -2.33 17.18
N ILE A 703 21.29 -3.40 17.51
CA ILE A 703 21.35 -4.00 18.85
C ILE A 703 22.73 -4.59 19.16
N LEU A 704 23.45 -5.16 18.18
CA LEU A 704 24.85 -5.61 18.38
C LEU A 704 25.80 -4.43 18.63
N GLY A 705 25.60 -3.28 17.98
CA GLY A 705 26.35 -2.05 18.27
C GLY A 705 26.05 -1.47 19.66
N ILE A 706 24.81 -1.60 20.13
CA ILE A 706 24.40 -1.24 21.50
C ILE A 706 25.05 -2.20 22.52
N VAL A 707 25.07 -3.51 22.24
CA VAL A 707 25.77 -4.51 23.06
C VAL A 707 27.27 -4.20 23.15
N TYR A 708 27.91 -3.78 22.06
CA TYR A 708 29.30 -3.30 22.08
C TYR A 708 29.49 -2.09 23.01
N ARG A 709 28.63 -1.07 22.90
CA ARG A 709 28.67 0.11 23.80
C ARG A 709 28.53 -0.31 25.27
N TYR A 710 27.55 -1.16 25.58
CA TYR A 710 27.34 -1.69 26.94
C TYR A 710 28.55 -2.47 27.47
N LYS A 711 29.12 -3.40 26.68
CA LYS A 711 30.33 -4.14 27.07
C LYS A 711 31.49 -3.20 27.38
N LYS A 712 31.74 -2.21 26.50
CA LYS A 712 32.80 -1.21 26.70
C LYS A 712 32.53 -0.28 27.87
N MET A 713 31.28 0.01 28.22
CA MET A 713 30.95 0.71 29.47
C MET A 713 31.34 -0.13 30.70
N LYS A 714 30.95 -1.41 30.76
CA LYS A 714 31.25 -2.29 31.90
C LYS A 714 32.76 -2.51 32.12
N GLU A 715 33.55 -2.43 31.05
CA GLU A 715 35.03 -2.53 31.10
C GLU A 715 35.74 -1.25 31.57
N MET A 716 35.03 -0.13 31.75
CA MET A 716 35.59 1.17 32.14
C MET A 716 35.19 1.57 33.57
N SER A 717 35.94 2.49 34.19
CA SER A 717 35.53 3.12 35.45
C SER A 717 34.35 4.11 35.25
N PRO A 718 33.58 4.45 36.30
CA PRO A 718 32.43 5.35 36.18
C PRO A 718 32.73 6.71 35.54
N ASP A 719 33.89 7.31 35.84
CA ASP A 719 34.28 8.60 35.26
C ASP A 719 34.67 8.49 33.78
N GLU A 720 35.37 7.42 33.39
CA GLU A 720 35.68 7.13 31.97
C GLU A 720 34.40 6.90 31.16
N ARG A 721 33.44 6.12 31.68
CA ARG A 721 32.12 5.90 31.05
C ARG A 721 31.45 7.23 30.72
N LYS A 722 31.40 8.14 31.71
CA LYS A 722 30.73 9.44 31.64
C LYS A 722 31.41 10.43 30.68
N HIS A 723 32.75 10.37 30.55
CA HIS A 723 33.45 11.19 29.57
C HIS A 723 33.32 10.63 28.15
N LYS A 724 33.41 9.31 27.99
CA LYS A 724 33.53 8.66 26.67
C LYS A 724 32.20 8.52 25.94
N PHE A 725 31.10 8.28 26.64
CA PHE A 725 29.78 8.05 26.02
C PHE A 725 28.78 9.14 26.33
N VAL A 726 27.99 9.52 25.32
CA VAL A 726 26.78 10.33 25.51
C VAL A 726 25.67 9.43 26.07
N PRO A 727 24.89 9.90 27.08
CA PRO A 727 23.70 9.19 27.55
C PRO A 727 22.69 8.96 26.44
N ARG A 728 22.20 7.72 26.25
CA ARG A 728 21.25 7.37 25.17
C ARG A 728 20.03 6.60 25.64
N VAL A 729 18.88 6.91 25.04
CA VAL A 729 17.66 6.08 25.05
C VAL A 729 17.50 5.51 23.64
N CYS A 730 17.90 4.26 23.46
CA CYS A 730 17.80 3.55 22.19
C CYS A 730 16.43 2.86 22.08
N VAL A 731 15.59 3.31 21.14
CA VAL A 731 14.19 2.89 21.01
C VAL A 731 13.97 2.09 19.73
N PHE A 732 13.53 0.84 19.88
CA PHE A 732 13.10 -0.03 18.79
C PHE A 732 11.58 -0.09 18.71
N GLY A 733 11.05 -0.39 17.52
CA GLY A 733 9.63 -0.69 17.36
C GLY A 733 9.30 -1.21 15.97
N GLY A 734 8.34 -2.12 15.88
CA GLY A 734 7.93 -2.71 14.61
C GLY A 734 7.38 -4.11 14.78
N LYS A 735 6.46 -4.49 13.89
CA LYS A 735 5.87 -5.83 13.83
C LYS A 735 6.79 -6.77 13.02
N ALA A 736 7.10 -7.96 13.54
CA ALA A 736 7.73 -9.06 12.81
C ALA A 736 6.64 -9.91 12.13
N PHE A 737 6.85 -10.48 10.95
CA PHE A 737 5.82 -11.37 10.37
C PHE A 737 5.70 -12.67 11.18
N ALA A 738 4.48 -13.16 11.41
CA ALA A 738 4.21 -14.18 12.44
C ALA A 738 4.96 -15.51 12.22
N THR A 739 5.10 -15.97 10.97
CA THR A 739 5.86 -17.19 10.62
C THR A 739 7.37 -16.94 10.45
N TYR A 740 7.83 -15.69 10.49
CA TYR A 740 9.25 -15.34 10.30
C TYR A 740 10.03 -15.48 11.61
N ILE A 741 10.40 -16.72 11.93
CA ILE A 741 11.09 -17.15 13.15
C ILE A 741 12.27 -16.23 13.53
N GLN A 742 13.18 -15.94 12.59
CA GLN A 742 14.37 -15.12 12.89
C GLN A 742 14.02 -13.65 13.19
N ALA A 743 12.97 -13.09 12.58
CA ALA A 743 12.49 -11.76 12.92
C ALA A 743 11.85 -11.71 14.33
N LYS A 744 11.09 -12.74 14.74
CA LYS A 744 10.59 -12.84 16.13
C LYS A 744 11.73 -13.03 17.13
N ARG A 745 12.79 -13.78 16.77
CA ARG A 745 14.03 -13.90 17.58
C ARG A 745 14.77 -12.59 17.74
N ILE A 746 14.81 -11.73 16.72
CA ILE A 746 15.39 -10.38 16.82
C ILE A 746 14.61 -9.51 17.83
N VAL A 747 13.27 -9.55 17.83
CA VAL A 747 12.46 -8.86 18.85
C VAL A 747 12.81 -9.36 20.25
N LYS A 748 12.81 -10.69 20.44
CA LYS A 748 13.16 -11.35 21.71
C LYS A 748 14.59 -11.05 22.18
N PHE A 749 15.54 -10.85 21.27
CA PHE A 749 16.91 -10.44 21.62
C PHE A 749 16.96 -8.99 22.12
N ILE A 750 16.25 -8.07 21.44
CA ILE A 750 16.18 -6.66 21.86
C ILE A 750 15.51 -6.51 23.24
N THR A 751 14.45 -7.29 23.52
CA THR A 751 13.76 -7.23 24.83
C THR A 751 14.65 -7.70 25.98
N ASP A 752 15.46 -8.75 25.77
CA ASP A 752 16.29 -9.34 26.82
C ASP A 752 17.56 -8.50 27.07
N VAL A 753 18.15 -7.94 26.00
CA VAL A 753 19.19 -6.91 26.11
C VAL A 753 18.67 -5.68 26.87
N GLY A 754 17.45 -5.22 26.56
CA GLY A 754 16.80 -4.12 27.27
C GLY A 754 16.51 -4.43 28.75
N ALA A 755 15.97 -5.61 29.05
CA ALA A 755 15.75 -6.06 30.43
C ALA A 755 17.05 -6.12 31.23
N THR A 756 18.16 -6.49 30.61
CA THR A 756 19.49 -6.53 31.25
C THR A 756 20.03 -5.12 31.50
N ILE A 757 20.11 -4.29 30.46
CA ILE A 757 20.75 -2.96 30.53
C ILE A 757 19.93 -1.99 31.39
N ASN A 758 18.60 -1.99 31.27
CA ASN A 758 17.76 -1.00 31.95
C ASN A 758 17.77 -1.12 33.48
N HIS A 759 18.08 -2.31 34.00
CA HIS A 759 18.17 -2.62 35.43
C HIS A 759 19.60 -2.62 35.98
N ASP A 760 20.63 -2.41 35.16
CA ASP A 760 22.02 -2.40 35.64
C ASP A 760 22.34 -1.09 36.39
N PRO A 761 22.57 -1.11 37.72
CA PRO A 761 22.86 0.09 38.51
C PRO A 761 24.20 0.73 38.15
N GLU A 762 25.11 0.00 37.51
CA GLU A 762 26.39 0.52 37.03
C GLU A 762 26.28 1.38 35.75
N ILE A 763 25.14 1.28 35.05
CA ILE A 763 24.85 2.01 33.81
C ILE A 763 23.85 3.13 34.07
N GLY A 764 22.83 2.89 34.90
CA GLY A 764 21.84 3.91 35.26
C GLY A 764 21.15 4.47 34.00
N ASP A 765 21.18 5.79 33.83
CA ASP A 765 20.62 6.48 32.66
C ASP A 765 21.65 6.76 31.53
N LEU A 766 22.88 6.24 31.62
CA LEU A 766 23.88 6.38 30.54
C LEU A 766 23.47 5.58 29.29
N LEU A 767 22.74 4.49 29.45
CA LEU A 767 22.17 3.72 28.35
C LEU A 767 20.86 3.06 28.79
N LYS A 768 19.78 3.32 28.07
CA LYS A 768 18.52 2.59 28.15
C LYS A 768 18.18 2.02 26.77
N VAL A 769 17.59 0.83 26.73
CA VAL A 769 17.15 0.15 25.50
C VAL A 769 15.70 -0.28 25.67
N VAL A 770 14.81 0.20 24.81
CA VAL A 770 13.36 0.02 24.94
C VAL A 770 12.78 -0.49 23.63
N PHE A 771 12.01 -1.58 23.68
CA PHE A 771 11.17 -2.01 22.56
C PHE A 771 9.74 -1.50 22.77
N VAL A 772 9.24 -0.69 21.85
CA VAL A 772 7.87 -0.15 21.89
C VAL A 772 6.93 -1.16 21.22
N PRO A 773 5.94 -1.70 21.96
CA PRO A 773 4.94 -2.59 21.39
C PRO A 773 4.01 -1.86 20.42
N ASP A 774 3.46 -2.61 19.48
CA ASP A 774 2.32 -2.23 18.64
C ASP A 774 2.55 -0.99 17.76
N TYR A 775 3.76 -0.86 17.21
CA TYR A 775 4.12 0.23 16.29
C TYR A 775 3.10 0.38 15.13
N ASN A 776 2.39 1.50 15.15
CA ASN A 776 1.32 1.88 14.21
C ASN A 776 1.43 3.39 13.87
N VAL A 777 0.36 4.04 13.36
CA VAL A 777 0.42 5.47 13.00
C VAL A 777 0.47 6.33 14.27
N SER A 778 -0.37 6.06 15.26
CA SER A 778 -0.42 6.83 16.52
C SER A 778 0.87 6.72 17.33
N VAL A 779 1.49 5.55 17.36
CA VAL A 779 2.80 5.33 18.01
C VAL A 779 3.90 6.12 17.28
N ALA A 780 3.85 6.19 15.94
CA ALA A 780 4.76 7.02 15.15
C ALA A 780 4.54 8.53 15.38
N GLU A 781 3.29 8.98 15.57
CA GLU A 781 2.95 10.38 15.87
C GLU A 781 3.53 10.87 17.21
N VAL A 782 3.75 10.00 18.19
CA VAL A 782 4.42 10.34 19.46
C VAL A 782 5.95 10.22 19.36
N LEU A 783 6.45 9.17 18.71
CA LEU A 783 7.90 8.93 18.60
C LEU A 783 8.62 9.99 17.77
N ILE A 784 8.14 10.25 16.55
CA ILE A 784 8.88 11.05 15.55
C ILE A 784 9.16 12.50 16.03
N PRO A 785 8.19 13.23 16.64
CA PRO A 785 8.47 14.56 17.20
C PRO A 785 9.51 14.55 18.34
N GLY A 786 9.54 13.47 19.14
CA GLY A 786 10.47 13.28 20.27
C GLY A 786 11.85 12.70 19.89
N SER A 787 12.04 12.19 18.67
CA SER A 787 13.31 11.61 18.22
C SER A 787 14.36 12.67 17.84
N GLU A 788 15.63 12.34 18.05
CA GLU A 788 16.77 13.21 17.74
C GLU A 788 17.74 12.54 16.76
N LEU A 789 17.95 11.23 16.87
CA LEU A 789 18.59 10.38 15.87
C LEU A 789 17.61 9.28 15.41
N SER A 790 17.64 8.96 14.12
CA SER A 790 16.83 7.90 13.51
C SER A 790 17.66 6.97 12.63
N GLN A 791 17.40 5.66 12.72
CA GLN A 791 18.25 4.64 12.11
C GLN A 791 17.63 4.03 10.84
N HIS A 792 18.25 4.36 9.71
CA HIS A 792 17.84 3.95 8.36
C HIS A 792 18.92 3.08 7.72
N ILE A 793 19.25 1.99 8.43
CA ILE A 793 20.48 1.19 8.31
C ILE A 793 20.35 -0.10 7.49
N SER A 794 19.44 -0.15 6.53
CA SER A 794 19.21 -1.35 5.71
C SER A 794 20.46 -1.71 4.87
N THR A 795 20.60 -2.98 4.45
CA THR A 795 21.67 -3.35 3.50
C THR A 795 21.47 -2.58 2.20
N ALA A 796 22.50 -1.91 1.67
CA ALA A 796 22.32 -1.04 0.50
C ALA A 796 21.77 -1.80 -0.72
N GLY A 797 20.88 -1.17 -1.48
CA GLY A 797 20.15 -1.81 -2.58
C GLY A 797 18.92 -2.61 -2.13
N MET A 798 18.49 -2.53 -0.86
CA MET A 798 17.31 -3.24 -0.35
C MET A 798 16.14 -2.33 0.04
N GLU A 799 16.33 -1.01 0.17
CA GLU A 799 15.24 -0.06 0.31
C GLU A 799 14.90 0.58 -1.04
N ALA A 800 13.67 0.38 -1.51
CA ALA A 800 13.15 1.10 -2.67
C ALA A 800 13.00 2.62 -2.46
N SER A 801 12.87 3.04 -1.20
CA SER A 801 12.53 4.41 -0.81
C SER A 801 12.74 4.57 0.71
N GLY A 802 11.80 5.17 1.44
CA GLY A 802 11.85 5.26 2.91
C GLY A 802 10.98 6.39 3.47
N THR A 803 9.67 6.15 3.59
CA THR A 803 8.73 7.20 4.04
C THR A 803 8.79 7.50 5.53
N SER A 804 9.48 6.71 6.36
CA SER A 804 9.79 7.12 7.75
C SER A 804 10.98 8.08 7.81
N ASN A 805 11.99 7.87 6.97
CA ASN A 805 13.20 8.69 6.83
C ASN A 805 12.82 10.17 6.62
N MET A 806 11.87 10.41 5.71
CA MET A 806 11.32 11.72 5.37
C MET A 806 10.68 12.43 6.57
N LYS A 807 9.89 11.71 7.38
CA LYS A 807 9.20 12.26 8.56
C LYS A 807 10.17 12.65 9.68
N PHE A 808 11.25 11.91 9.83
CA PHE A 808 12.29 12.23 10.82
C PHE A 808 13.01 13.52 10.44
N ALA A 809 13.48 13.64 9.19
CA ALA A 809 14.09 14.88 8.69
C ALA A 809 13.13 16.09 8.83
N MET A 810 11.85 15.93 8.48
CA MET A 810 10.79 16.93 8.69
C MET A 810 10.60 17.40 10.15
N ASN A 811 10.97 16.58 11.14
CA ASN A 811 10.88 16.89 12.57
C ASN A 811 12.23 17.26 13.20
N GLY A 812 13.23 17.58 12.37
CA GLY A 812 14.59 17.88 12.78
C GLY A 812 15.32 16.73 13.46
N CYS A 813 14.83 15.49 13.31
CA CYS A 813 15.57 14.32 13.74
C CYS A 813 16.65 14.04 12.69
N LEU A 814 17.89 13.85 13.13
CA LEU A 814 19.01 13.51 12.27
C LEU A 814 18.92 12.03 11.87
N LEU A 815 19.52 11.68 10.73
CA LEU A 815 19.51 10.31 10.20
C LEU A 815 20.92 9.71 10.29
N VAL A 816 21.00 8.45 10.72
CA VAL A 816 22.16 7.58 10.50
C VAL A 816 21.74 6.42 9.59
N GLY A 817 22.49 6.17 8.53
CA GLY A 817 22.07 5.24 7.48
C GLY A 817 23.12 4.91 6.43
N THR A 818 22.77 3.92 5.62
CA THR A 818 23.49 3.53 4.39
C THR A 818 23.09 4.43 3.21
N LEU A 819 23.86 4.37 2.11
CA LEU A 819 23.51 5.03 0.84
C LEU A 819 22.42 4.23 0.10
N ASP A 820 21.22 4.17 0.69
CA ASP A 820 20.14 3.25 0.33
C ASP A 820 18.77 3.96 0.27
N GLY A 821 17.95 3.61 -0.72
CA GLY A 821 16.61 4.15 -0.92
C GLY A 821 16.52 5.68 -0.78
N ALA A 822 15.61 6.15 0.10
CA ALA A 822 15.38 7.57 0.32
C ALA A 822 16.51 8.29 1.07
N ASN A 823 17.49 7.59 1.66
CA ASN A 823 18.60 8.26 2.35
C ASN A 823 19.44 9.11 1.38
N VAL A 824 19.57 8.69 0.12
CA VAL A 824 20.36 9.39 -0.89
C VAL A 824 19.72 10.75 -1.20
N GLU A 825 18.45 10.75 -1.62
CA GLU A 825 17.73 11.99 -1.93
C GLU A 825 17.58 12.91 -0.70
N ILE A 826 17.49 12.36 0.53
CA ILE A 826 17.49 13.17 1.75
C ILE A 826 18.86 13.83 1.98
N ARG A 827 19.97 13.06 1.86
CA ARG A 827 21.35 13.55 2.04
C ARG A 827 21.70 14.65 1.03
N GLU A 828 21.16 14.59 -0.20
CA GLU A 828 21.24 15.67 -1.18
C GLU A 828 20.61 16.97 -0.67
N GLU A 829 19.37 16.94 -0.18
CA GLU A 829 18.62 18.16 0.19
C GLU A 829 18.97 18.74 1.56
N VAL A 830 19.37 17.90 2.52
CA VAL A 830 19.82 18.38 3.85
C VAL A 830 21.31 18.77 3.85
N GLY A 831 22.08 18.32 2.85
CA GLY A 831 23.52 18.51 2.75
C GLY A 831 24.32 17.45 3.50
N GLU A 832 25.48 17.10 2.97
CA GLU A 832 26.27 15.93 3.41
C GLU A 832 26.67 15.97 4.89
N ASP A 833 27.04 17.15 5.39
CA ASP A 833 27.45 17.36 6.79
C ASP A 833 26.33 17.16 7.81
N ASN A 834 25.06 17.14 7.36
CA ASN A 834 23.88 17.03 8.21
C ASN A 834 23.28 15.60 8.24
N PHE A 835 24.02 14.60 7.74
CA PHE A 835 23.61 13.19 7.65
C PHE A 835 24.75 12.22 8.01
N PHE A 836 24.50 11.24 8.89
CA PHE A 836 25.52 10.28 9.34
C PHE A 836 25.56 9.04 8.43
N LEU A 837 26.41 9.09 7.40
CA LEU A 837 26.61 8.01 6.43
C LEU A 837 27.60 6.94 6.92
N PHE A 838 27.34 5.66 6.63
CA PHE A 838 28.28 4.53 6.79
C PHE A 838 27.93 3.35 5.86
N GLY A 839 28.75 2.30 5.88
CA GLY A 839 28.47 1.00 5.25
C GLY A 839 28.78 0.94 3.75
N ALA A 840 28.73 -0.28 3.22
CA ALA A 840 28.93 -0.56 1.80
C ALA A 840 27.85 0.06 0.90
N ARG A 841 28.21 0.40 -0.34
CA ARG A 841 27.29 0.85 -1.39
C ARG A 841 26.59 -0.33 -2.07
N ALA A 842 25.47 -0.05 -2.75
CA ALA A 842 24.69 -1.05 -3.48
C ALA A 842 25.49 -1.81 -4.56
N ASP A 843 26.41 -1.13 -5.25
CA ASP A 843 27.27 -1.72 -6.28
C ASP A 843 28.35 -2.67 -5.73
N GLU A 844 28.68 -2.55 -4.45
CA GLU A 844 29.71 -3.37 -3.79
C GLU A 844 29.14 -4.71 -3.27
N ILE A 845 27.82 -4.77 -2.98
CA ILE A 845 27.16 -5.88 -2.27
C ILE A 845 27.38 -7.25 -2.92
N THR A 846 27.28 -7.34 -4.26
CA THR A 846 27.45 -8.61 -4.99
C THR A 846 28.90 -9.11 -4.91
N GLY A 847 29.88 -8.19 -4.95
CA GLY A 847 31.29 -8.51 -4.73
C GLY A 847 31.55 -8.99 -3.30
N LEU A 848 31.01 -8.29 -2.31
CA LEU A 848 31.15 -8.63 -0.88
C LEU A 848 30.52 -9.98 -0.50
N ARG A 849 29.40 -10.35 -1.14
CA ARG A 849 28.80 -11.69 -1.00
C ARG A 849 29.66 -12.78 -1.62
N LYS A 850 30.33 -12.48 -2.74
CA LYS A 850 31.28 -13.40 -3.38
C LYS A 850 32.57 -13.57 -2.56
N GLU A 851 33.14 -12.48 -2.04
CA GLU A 851 34.25 -12.48 -1.06
C GLU A 851 33.94 -13.41 0.13
N ARG A 852 32.71 -13.36 0.64
CA ARG A 852 32.24 -14.23 1.72
C ARG A 852 32.11 -15.70 1.30
N ALA A 853 31.50 -15.99 0.14
CA ALA A 853 31.35 -17.35 -0.37
C ALA A 853 32.71 -18.03 -0.66
N GLU A 854 33.67 -17.28 -1.20
CA GLU A 854 35.05 -17.73 -1.44
C GLU A 854 35.90 -17.81 -0.15
N GLY A 855 35.32 -17.49 1.01
CA GLY A 855 35.97 -17.61 2.33
C GLY A 855 37.05 -16.56 2.61
N GLN A 856 37.06 -15.45 1.86
CA GLN A 856 38.05 -14.37 1.98
C GLN A 856 37.66 -13.33 3.02
N PHE A 857 36.38 -13.22 3.37
CA PHE A 857 35.90 -12.30 4.40
C PHE A 857 36.42 -12.67 5.80
N VAL A 858 37.22 -11.80 6.40
CA VAL A 858 37.63 -11.88 7.80
C VAL A 858 36.84 -10.85 8.62
N PRO A 859 36.10 -11.26 9.67
CA PRO A 859 35.34 -10.33 10.51
C PRO A 859 36.24 -9.48 11.42
N ASP A 860 35.77 -8.29 11.78
CA ASP A 860 36.45 -7.40 12.72
C ASP A 860 36.47 -8.02 14.14
N PRO A 861 37.59 -7.96 14.89
CA PRO A 861 37.68 -8.49 16.25
C PRO A 861 36.60 -7.96 17.21
N ARG A 862 36.11 -6.73 17.02
CA ARG A 862 35.03 -6.11 17.82
C ARG A 862 33.67 -6.77 17.54
N PHE A 863 33.46 -7.31 16.34
CA PHE A 863 32.25 -8.05 15.99
C PHE A 863 32.26 -9.46 16.59
N GLU A 864 33.39 -10.17 16.52
CA GLU A 864 33.56 -11.47 17.19
C GLU A 864 33.49 -11.34 18.72
N GLU A 865 34.08 -10.28 19.29
CA GLU A 865 33.94 -9.94 20.72
C GLU A 865 32.48 -9.82 21.15
N VAL A 866 31.63 -9.21 20.33
CA VAL A 866 30.20 -9.04 20.62
C VAL A 866 29.45 -10.37 20.51
N LYS A 867 29.67 -11.17 19.46
CA LYS A 867 29.04 -12.50 19.34
C LYS A 867 29.42 -13.41 20.51
N ALA A 868 30.68 -13.38 20.92
CA ALA A 868 31.16 -14.13 22.09
C ALA A 868 30.52 -13.64 23.40
N PHE A 869 30.34 -12.32 23.57
CA PHE A 869 29.70 -11.74 24.75
C PHE A 869 28.20 -12.08 24.84
N VAL A 870 27.48 -12.09 23.70
CA VAL A 870 26.09 -12.55 23.62
C VAL A 870 25.98 -14.02 24.01
N ARG A 871 26.83 -14.88 23.45
CA ARG A 871 26.91 -16.33 23.78
C ARG A 871 27.29 -16.61 25.23
N GLY A 872 27.93 -15.65 25.92
CA GLY A 872 28.27 -15.74 27.34
C GLY A 872 27.08 -15.74 28.30
N GLY A 873 25.83 -15.67 27.82
CA GLY A 873 24.62 -15.77 28.66
C GLY A 873 24.32 -14.53 29.50
N VAL A 874 25.01 -13.41 29.25
CA VAL A 874 24.83 -12.15 29.99
C VAL A 874 23.44 -11.54 29.83
N PHE A 875 22.73 -11.89 28.75
CA PHE A 875 21.36 -11.45 28.45
C PHE A 875 20.29 -12.47 28.85
N GLY A 876 20.58 -13.36 29.80
CA GLY A 876 19.63 -14.32 30.36
C GLY A 876 19.76 -15.75 29.79
N PRO A 877 18.72 -16.60 29.95
CA PRO A 877 18.82 -18.04 29.71
C PRO A 877 18.88 -18.44 28.23
N TYR A 878 18.60 -17.52 27.30
CA TYR A 878 18.75 -17.75 25.87
C TYR A 878 20.18 -17.39 25.44
N ASN A 879 20.93 -18.37 24.90
CA ASN A 879 22.29 -18.17 24.43
C ASN A 879 22.39 -17.52 23.04
N TYR A 880 21.26 -17.40 22.33
CA TYR A 880 21.12 -16.84 20.98
C TYR A 880 22.02 -17.48 19.90
N ASP A 881 22.46 -18.74 20.08
CA ASP A 881 23.37 -19.41 19.14
C ASP A 881 22.82 -19.49 17.70
N GLU A 882 21.52 -19.75 17.54
CA GLU A 882 20.87 -19.75 16.21
C GLU A 882 20.71 -18.34 15.60
N LEU A 883 20.74 -17.28 16.41
CA LEU A 883 20.68 -15.90 15.94
C LEU A 883 22.07 -15.38 15.54
N MET A 884 23.11 -15.74 16.29
CA MET A 884 24.51 -15.48 15.91
C MET A 884 24.91 -16.36 14.71
N GLY A 885 24.37 -17.59 14.65
CA GLY A 885 24.66 -18.57 13.61
C GLY A 885 24.21 -18.19 12.20
N SER A 886 23.24 -17.29 12.02
CA SER A 886 22.90 -16.77 10.68
C SER A 886 23.96 -15.81 10.13
N LEU A 887 24.84 -15.28 11.00
CA LEU A 887 25.96 -14.42 10.64
C LEU A 887 27.25 -15.21 10.33
N GLU A 888 27.18 -16.55 10.29
CA GLU A 888 28.35 -17.45 10.32
C GLU A 888 28.32 -18.53 9.22
N GLY A 889 29.47 -19.13 8.93
CA GLY A 889 29.70 -19.91 7.72
C GLY A 889 29.88 -19.03 6.48
N ASN A 890 30.15 -19.64 5.32
CA ASN A 890 30.42 -18.92 4.06
C ASN A 890 29.30 -19.05 3.04
N GLU A 891 28.46 -20.07 3.18
CA GLU A 891 27.30 -20.34 2.33
C GLU A 891 26.13 -20.94 3.13
N GLY A 892 25.01 -21.19 2.46
CA GLY A 892 23.81 -21.80 3.02
C GLY A 892 22.65 -20.81 3.26
N TYR A 893 21.41 -21.26 3.03
CA TYR A 893 20.21 -20.47 3.27
C TYR A 893 20.06 -20.14 4.76
N GLY A 894 19.69 -18.89 5.08
CA GLY A 894 19.59 -18.41 6.46
C GLY A 894 20.94 -18.31 7.20
N ARG A 895 22.06 -18.32 6.47
CA ARG A 895 23.43 -18.28 7.01
C ARG A 895 24.30 -17.27 6.25
N ALA A 896 25.61 -17.30 6.54
CA ALA A 896 26.66 -16.59 5.82
C ALA A 896 26.59 -15.04 5.84
N ASP A 897 25.80 -14.45 6.74
CA ASP A 897 25.63 -12.99 6.84
C ASP A 897 25.28 -12.32 5.49
N TYR A 898 24.29 -12.87 4.78
CA TYR A 898 23.84 -12.36 3.48
C TYR A 898 23.45 -10.86 3.47
N PHE A 899 23.17 -10.29 4.64
CA PHE A 899 22.82 -8.87 4.84
C PHE A 899 24.00 -7.99 5.30
N LEU A 900 25.21 -8.55 5.36
CA LEU A 900 26.47 -7.84 5.62
C LEU A 900 26.49 -7.08 6.96
N VAL A 901 25.89 -7.67 8.00
CA VAL A 901 25.88 -7.13 9.37
C VAL A 901 27.31 -7.01 9.91
N GLY A 902 28.12 -8.06 9.80
CA GLY A 902 29.50 -8.10 10.28
C GLY A 902 30.49 -7.32 9.41
N LYS A 903 30.21 -7.17 8.11
CA LYS A 903 31.04 -6.35 7.19
C LYS A 903 30.85 -4.84 7.45
N ASP A 904 29.60 -4.38 7.65
CA ASP A 904 29.34 -2.97 7.93
C ASP A 904 29.60 -2.59 9.41
N PHE A 905 29.61 -3.58 10.33
CA PHE A 905 29.74 -3.38 11.78
C PHE A 905 30.82 -2.36 12.20
N PRO A 906 32.07 -2.40 11.67
CA PRO A 906 33.13 -1.45 12.02
C PRO A 906 32.73 -0.01 11.72
N SER A 907 32.32 0.24 10.47
CA SER A 907 31.91 1.57 10.00
C SER A 907 30.67 2.08 10.73
N TYR A 908 29.76 1.19 11.13
CA TYR A 908 28.58 1.54 11.91
C TYR A 908 28.94 2.04 13.32
N ILE A 909 29.75 1.29 14.08
CA ILE A 909 30.13 1.69 15.45
C ILE A 909 31.07 2.89 15.48
N GLU A 910 31.82 3.13 14.40
CA GLU A 910 32.64 4.33 14.22
C GLU A 910 31.79 5.55 13.82
N CYS A 911 30.77 5.37 12.98
CA CYS A 911 29.81 6.43 12.68
C CYS A 911 29.01 6.84 13.93
N GLN A 912 28.62 5.88 14.77
CA GLN A 912 27.97 6.16 16.06
C GLN A 912 28.87 6.89 17.08
N GLN A 913 30.21 6.86 16.92
CA GLN A 913 31.12 7.72 17.70
C GLN A 913 31.05 9.18 17.24
N LYS A 914 31.03 9.43 15.93
CA LYS A 914 30.82 10.77 15.36
C LYS A 914 29.48 11.39 15.79
N VAL A 915 28.44 10.57 15.95
CA VAL A 915 27.15 11.00 16.52
C VAL A 915 27.30 11.44 17.98
N ASP A 916 28.02 10.68 18.81
CA ASP A 916 28.28 11.07 20.21
C ASP A 916 29.15 12.35 20.29
N GLU A 917 30.09 12.55 19.37
CA GLU A 917 30.90 13.77 19.28
C GLU A 917 30.03 14.97 18.88
N ALA A 918 29.23 14.83 17.82
CA ALA A 918 28.34 15.89 17.35
C ALA A 918 27.23 16.26 18.36
N TYR A 919 26.70 15.32 19.13
CA TYR A 919 25.67 15.62 20.14
C TYR A 919 26.22 16.40 21.36
N ARG A 920 27.54 16.34 21.62
CA ARG A 920 28.17 17.19 22.66
C ARG A 920 28.15 18.67 22.27
N ASP A 921 28.31 18.99 20.98
CA ASP A 921 28.06 20.34 20.46
C ASP A 921 26.58 20.54 20.16
N GLN A 922 25.82 20.93 21.19
CA GLN A 922 24.40 21.23 21.06
C GLN A 922 24.10 22.42 20.11
N LYS A 923 25.06 23.31 19.82
CA LYS A 923 24.88 24.40 18.85
C LYS A 923 24.94 23.86 17.42
N ASN A 924 25.93 23.02 17.11
CA ASN A 924 25.99 22.34 15.82
C ASN A 924 24.87 21.30 15.65
N TRP A 925 24.55 20.51 16.68
CA TRP A 925 23.44 19.55 16.63
C TRP A 925 22.11 20.21 16.29
N THR A 926 21.81 21.35 16.92
CA THR A 926 20.57 22.11 16.63
C THR A 926 20.60 22.74 15.25
N LYS A 927 21.76 23.20 14.76
CA LYS A 927 21.94 23.65 13.38
C LYS A 927 21.61 22.55 12.38
N MET A 928 22.20 21.36 12.53
CA MET A 928 21.91 20.19 11.67
C MET A 928 20.43 19.80 11.72
N SER A 929 19.81 19.91 12.90
CA SER A 929 18.39 19.62 13.13
C SER A 929 17.48 20.60 12.36
N ILE A 930 17.77 21.90 12.41
CA ILE A 930 17.06 22.93 11.63
C ILE A 930 17.25 22.70 10.12
N LEU A 931 18.48 22.38 9.69
CA LEU A 931 18.79 22.13 8.28
C LEU A 931 18.12 20.88 7.71
N ASN A 932 17.91 19.83 8.53
CA ASN A 932 17.14 18.66 8.14
C ASN A 932 15.66 19.01 7.84
N THR A 933 15.01 19.80 8.71
CA THR A 933 13.65 20.30 8.41
C THR A 933 13.66 21.23 7.20
N ALA A 934 14.66 22.10 7.07
CA ALA A 934 14.74 23.07 5.99
C ALA A 934 14.97 22.41 4.61
N GLY A 935 15.68 21.29 4.54
CA GLY A 935 15.83 20.46 3.34
C GLY A 935 14.64 19.54 3.05
N SER A 936 13.68 19.39 3.97
CA SER A 936 12.64 18.36 3.86
C SER A 936 11.54 18.62 2.80
N PHE A 937 11.51 19.81 2.19
CA PHE A 937 10.44 20.27 1.30
C PHE A 937 10.17 19.35 0.09
N LYS A 938 11.22 18.75 -0.50
CA LYS A 938 11.14 17.79 -1.62
C LYS A 938 10.27 16.58 -1.27
N PHE A 939 10.17 16.22 0.02
CA PHE A 939 9.49 15.01 0.50
C PHE A 939 8.03 15.23 0.91
N SER A 940 7.44 16.38 0.59
CA SER A 940 5.97 16.52 0.64
C SER A 940 5.31 15.57 -0.35
N SER A 941 4.25 14.86 0.08
CA SER A 941 3.42 14.08 -0.84
C SER A 941 2.64 14.95 -1.83
N ASP A 942 2.52 16.26 -1.60
CA ASP A 942 1.85 17.18 -2.52
C ASP A 942 2.62 17.30 -3.85
N ARG A 943 3.95 17.46 -3.76
CA ARG A 943 4.88 17.43 -4.91
C ARG A 943 4.81 16.09 -5.64
N THR A 944 4.70 14.97 -4.91
CA THR A 944 4.50 13.64 -5.51
C THR A 944 3.17 13.58 -6.28
N ILE A 945 2.06 14.04 -5.69
CA ILE A 945 0.74 14.03 -6.34
C ILE A 945 0.68 14.93 -7.56
N HIS A 946 1.29 16.13 -7.55
CA HIS A 946 1.40 16.96 -8.75
C HIS A 946 2.12 16.25 -9.90
N GLN A 947 3.19 15.51 -9.62
CA GLN A 947 3.90 14.73 -10.64
C GLN A 947 3.05 13.55 -11.15
N TYR A 948 2.36 12.79 -10.30
CA TYR A 948 1.44 11.74 -10.76
C TYR A 948 0.28 12.29 -11.60
N ALA A 949 -0.33 13.39 -11.14
CA ALA A 949 -1.45 14.04 -11.82
C ALA A 949 -1.10 14.55 -13.22
N ARG A 950 0.09 15.15 -13.36
CA ARG A 950 0.59 15.73 -14.62
C ARG A 950 1.25 14.71 -15.56
N ASP A 951 2.07 13.79 -15.03
CA ASP A 951 2.93 12.93 -15.87
C ASP A 951 2.30 11.56 -16.17
N ILE A 952 1.24 11.16 -15.45
CA ILE A 952 0.60 9.84 -15.56
C ILE A 952 -0.92 9.98 -15.72
N TRP A 953 -1.63 10.52 -14.73
CA TRP A 953 -3.11 10.48 -14.71
C TRP A 953 -3.76 11.47 -15.68
N MET A 954 -3.07 12.56 -16.04
CA MET A 954 -3.59 13.66 -16.85
C MET A 954 -4.87 14.27 -16.23
N ILE A 955 -4.81 14.60 -14.93
CA ILE A 955 -5.89 15.24 -14.18
C ILE A 955 -5.50 16.64 -13.70
N GLU A 956 -6.47 17.52 -13.59
CA GLU A 956 -6.33 18.91 -13.13
C GLU A 956 -7.08 19.13 -11.81
N PRO A 957 -6.73 20.14 -10.99
CA PRO A 957 -7.48 20.51 -9.79
C PRO A 957 -8.92 20.97 -10.12
N VAL A 958 -9.89 20.52 -9.32
CA VAL A 958 -11.31 20.84 -9.45
C VAL A 958 -11.77 21.50 -8.16
N ILE A 959 -11.65 22.83 -8.13
CA ILE A 959 -12.02 23.67 -6.97
C ILE A 959 -13.54 23.84 -6.92
N LEU A 960 -14.13 23.67 -5.72
CA LEU A 960 -15.55 23.90 -5.49
C LEU A 960 -15.87 25.42 -5.44
N PRO A 961 -17.07 25.86 -5.86
CA PRO A 961 -17.51 27.26 -5.81
C PRO A 961 -17.65 27.85 -4.39
#